data_AF-A0A1C6KPT5-F1
#
_entry.id   AF-A0A1C6KPT5-F1
#
_cell.length_a   1.000
_cell.length_b   1.000
_cell.length_c   1.000
_cell.angle_alpha   90.00
_cell.angle_beta   90.00
_cell.angle_gamma   90.00
#
_symmetry.space_group_name_H-M   'P 1'
#
loop_
_entity.id
_entity.type
_entity.pdbx_description
1 polymer ?
#
loop_
_entity_poly.entity_id
_entity_poly.type
_entity_poly.pdbx_seq_one_letter_code
_entity_poly.pdbx_strand_id
1 'polypeptide(L)'
;MKTAILLVTGNSLSLAETLHQEMNDSEIFTLEHFPGCTYISSLSDFIEENFDEYDAFIFICAMGICVRTIAPHVKDKHTDPAVICVDSMGRNAISVLSGHIGQANKITQDVAHILGANPVISTLSDNSGLWALDTLGQEFGWEVLVGMSHAYYKNIELLDDDEEEESDEGEDYNEEEEYGEDEDEEEEYDEDEEEEYDEDEEEIEDDNSIILQMRDGTNYNERTKEFNVIINLFVNKYRTALLLEIRDEGTDYLERTRPQHVDVYYHRSDMDLSQYKLLIIVSPFMFFDPAIAHIQFIPKILHVGLGLALDPPEFEELFVNLVVGAPGKNICGQAIKEVATIDVKRNVEVIKKLQKLVDVRFYTAEELSQVEVPNPSTTVQKYMGTPSVCEAAAILSSHHGVLYAEKFKGLSNKSTFAIAIENGYLRQGHIEIVGAGPGDPDLISVRGRQMLEKADLILYAGSLVPRELTFCAKPGATVRSSASMDLEEQFALMKKFYDEGKFIVRLHTGDPCIYGAIQEQMNYFDQHHMSYHITPGISSFQAAAAALKSQFTIPEKVQSIILTRGEGRTPMPEREQLHLLARSQSTMCIFLSAGIAEQVQEELLQEYPETTPVAVCYHLTWKDERIYRGELKDLAKIVKENNLTLTTMIVVGEAIDNREGLSRLYAHEFKHLFRK
;
A
#
# COMPACT_ATOMS: atom_id res chain seq x y z
N MET A 1 14.29 5.22 -13.49
CA MET A 1 15.18 6.04 -12.65
C MET A 1 16.55 5.86 -13.24
N LYS A 2 16.97 6.83 -14.05
CA LYS A 2 18.18 6.75 -14.84
C LYS A 2 19.38 6.90 -13.90
N THR A 3 20.19 5.86 -13.77
CA THR A 3 21.25 5.78 -12.75
C THR A 3 22.64 5.70 -13.38
N ALA A 4 23.55 6.58 -12.98
CA ALA A 4 24.95 6.53 -13.38
C ALA A 4 25.81 5.87 -12.29
N ILE A 5 26.46 4.76 -12.61
CA ILE A 5 27.42 4.07 -11.74
C ILE A 5 28.83 4.53 -12.13
N LEU A 6 29.48 5.30 -11.26
CA LEU A 6 30.77 5.92 -11.53
C LEU A 6 31.90 5.11 -10.89
N LEU A 7 32.63 4.38 -11.73
CA LEU A 7 33.76 3.53 -11.34
C LEU A 7 35.08 4.28 -11.52
N VAL A 8 35.79 4.52 -10.41
CA VAL A 8 37.08 5.23 -10.46
C VAL A 8 38.28 4.29 -10.65
N THR A 9 38.16 3.01 -10.27
CA THR A 9 39.26 2.03 -10.34
C THR A 9 38.79 0.66 -10.80
N GLY A 10 39.56 0.01 -11.68
CA GLY A 10 39.27 -1.33 -12.20
C GLY A 10 39.12 -2.44 -11.15
N ASN A 11 39.74 -2.29 -9.96
CA ASN A 11 39.65 -3.29 -8.89
C ASN A 11 38.23 -3.47 -8.33
N SER A 12 37.34 -2.52 -8.60
CA SER A 12 35.96 -2.53 -8.13
C SER A 12 34.96 -2.82 -9.27
N LEU A 13 35.42 -3.22 -10.45
CA LEU A 13 34.56 -3.48 -11.62
C LEU A 13 33.46 -4.51 -11.32
N SER A 14 33.78 -5.56 -10.58
CA SER A 14 32.78 -6.58 -10.23
C SER A 14 31.63 -6.01 -9.38
N LEU A 15 31.88 -4.98 -8.57
CA LEU A 15 30.83 -4.30 -7.80
C LEU A 15 29.91 -3.52 -8.75
N ALA A 16 30.48 -2.79 -9.72
CA ALA A 16 29.72 -2.06 -10.74
C ALA A 16 28.88 -2.99 -11.60
N GLU A 17 29.45 -4.11 -12.07
CA GLU A 17 28.74 -5.12 -12.86
C GLU A 17 27.60 -5.78 -12.08
N THR A 18 27.80 -6.06 -10.77
CA THR A 18 26.75 -6.61 -9.92
C THR A 18 25.60 -5.63 -9.76
N LEU A 19 25.90 -4.35 -9.50
CA LEU A 19 24.87 -3.31 -9.44
C LEU A 19 24.14 -3.17 -10.77
N HIS A 20 24.85 -3.14 -11.90
CA HIS A 20 24.23 -2.98 -13.22
C HIS A 20 23.32 -4.16 -13.61
N GLN A 21 23.63 -5.39 -13.16
CA GLN A 21 22.80 -6.56 -13.43
C GLN A 21 21.47 -6.56 -12.65
N GLU A 22 21.46 -5.99 -11.44
CA GLU A 22 20.30 -5.98 -10.55
C GLU A 22 19.49 -4.67 -10.64
N MET A 23 20.13 -3.54 -11.01
CA MET A 23 19.48 -2.23 -11.13
C MET A 23 18.99 -1.96 -12.55
N ASN A 24 17.69 -1.74 -12.67
CA ASN A 24 17.06 -1.32 -13.94
C ASN A 24 17.55 0.07 -14.37
N ASP A 25 17.77 0.26 -15.67
CA ASP A 25 18.07 1.56 -16.29
C ASP A 25 19.32 2.25 -15.69
N SER A 26 20.40 1.46 -15.59
CA SER A 26 21.70 1.91 -15.09
C SER A 26 22.78 1.82 -16.16
N GLU A 27 23.78 2.71 -16.10
CA GLU A 27 24.96 2.70 -16.98
C GLU A 27 26.24 2.82 -16.14
N ILE A 28 27.28 2.08 -16.54
CA ILE A 28 28.59 2.14 -15.86
C ILE A 28 29.51 3.11 -16.61
N PHE A 29 29.94 4.16 -15.94
CA PHE A 29 30.94 5.11 -16.42
C PHE A 29 32.28 4.91 -15.71
N THR A 30 33.38 4.98 -16.44
CA THR A 30 34.71 4.64 -15.92
C THR A 30 35.82 5.47 -16.55
N LEU A 31 36.87 5.74 -15.77
CA LEU A 31 38.10 6.41 -16.23
C LEU A 31 39.08 5.44 -16.94
N GLU A 32 38.73 4.15 -17.00
CA GLU A 32 39.50 3.08 -17.62
C GLU A 32 38.65 2.35 -18.68
N HIS A 33 39.29 1.74 -19.69
CA HIS A 33 38.55 1.03 -20.75
C HIS A 33 38.21 -0.41 -20.34
N PHE A 34 36.92 -0.68 -20.10
CA PHE A 34 36.37 -2.02 -19.87
C PHE A 34 35.24 -2.37 -20.86
N PRO A 35 35.12 -3.65 -21.29
CA PRO A 35 33.99 -4.08 -22.10
C PRO A 35 32.66 -3.86 -21.38
N GLY A 36 31.67 -3.29 -22.08
CA GLY A 36 30.34 -3.05 -21.49
C GLY A 36 30.25 -1.82 -20.57
N CYS A 37 31.33 -1.05 -20.43
CA CYS A 37 31.34 0.21 -19.69
C CYS A 37 31.58 1.40 -20.64
N THR A 38 31.01 2.56 -20.30
CA THR A 38 31.22 3.82 -21.02
C THR A 38 32.45 4.54 -20.46
N TYR A 39 33.40 4.87 -21.33
CA TYR A 39 34.60 5.59 -20.93
C TYR A 39 34.32 7.10 -20.78
N ILE A 40 34.80 7.69 -19.69
CA ILE A 40 34.80 9.13 -19.44
C ILE A 40 36.23 9.62 -19.20
N SER A 41 36.56 10.82 -19.68
CA SER A 41 37.91 11.39 -19.54
C SER A 41 38.16 12.05 -18.18
N SER A 42 37.10 12.55 -17.55
CA SER A 42 37.15 13.26 -16.27
C SER A 42 35.83 13.01 -15.54
N LEU A 43 35.94 12.73 -14.24
CA LEU A 43 34.76 12.57 -13.39
C LEU A 43 34.08 13.92 -13.13
N SER A 44 34.86 15.00 -13.01
CA SER A 44 34.33 16.35 -12.80
C SER A 44 33.57 16.85 -14.00
N ASP A 45 34.16 16.77 -15.20
CA ASP A 45 33.54 17.25 -16.44
C ASP A 45 32.25 16.47 -16.73
N PHE A 46 32.26 15.15 -16.48
CA PHE A 46 31.07 14.32 -16.62
C PHE A 46 29.95 14.77 -15.67
N ILE A 47 30.27 15.02 -14.40
CA ILE A 47 29.27 15.51 -13.44
C ILE A 47 28.78 16.90 -13.83
N GLU A 48 29.65 17.82 -14.22
CA GLU A 48 29.27 19.17 -14.67
C GLU A 48 28.27 19.13 -15.83
N GLU A 49 28.49 18.24 -16.80
CA GLU A 49 27.61 18.10 -17.98
C GLU A 49 26.31 17.33 -17.69
N ASN A 50 26.28 16.47 -16.68
CA ASN A 50 25.21 15.47 -16.51
C ASN A 50 24.50 15.51 -15.15
N PHE A 51 24.84 16.42 -14.23
CA PHE A 51 24.30 16.42 -12.86
C PHE A 51 22.76 16.45 -12.83
N ASP A 52 22.14 17.22 -13.72
CA ASP A 52 20.68 17.36 -13.84
C ASP A 52 20.06 16.29 -14.81
N GLU A 53 20.88 15.45 -15.45
CA GLU A 53 20.46 14.48 -16.50
C GLU A 53 20.23 13.05 -15.99
N TYR A 54 20.58 12.77 -14.74
CA TYR A 54 20.39 11.48 -14.07
C TYR A 54 19.65 11.68 -12.77
N ASP A 55 18.78 10.73 -12.43
CA ASP A 55 18.04 10.75 -11.18
C ASP A 55 18.95 10.36 -9.99
N ALA A 56 20.00 9.56 -10.26
CA ALA A 56 20.89 9.03 -9.24
C ALA A 56 22.32 8.79 -9.73
N PHE A 57 23.29 9.03 -8.85
CA PHE A 57 24.70 8.74 -9.04
C PHE A 57 25.22 7.81 -7.94
N ILE A 58 25.84 6.70 -8.34
CA ILE A 58 26.50 5.75 -7.44
C ILE A 58 28.00 5.81 -7.68
N PHE A 59 28.72 6.45 -6.78
CA PHE A 59 30.18 6.55 -6.84
C PHE A 59 30.84 5.35 -6.18
N ILE A 60 31.59 4.56 -6.93
CA ILE A 60 32.42 3.48 -6.39
C ILE A 60 33.86 4.01 -6.22
N CYS A 61 34.09 4.73 -5.12
CA CYS A 61 35.34 5.41 -4.86
C CYS A 61 35.49 5.79 -3.38
N ALA A 62 36.56 6.53 -3.05
CA ALA A 62 36.69 7.15 -1.74
C ALA A 62 35.72 8.33 -1.60
N MET A 63 35.02 8.43 -0.47
CA MET A 63 34.04 9.50 -0.18
C MET A 63 34.53 10.91 -0.50
N GLY A 64 35.79 11.22 -0.20
CA GLY A 64 36.35 12.55 -0.48
C GLY A 64 36.40 12.91 -1.98
N ILE A 65 36.48 11.91 -2.88
CA ILE A 65 36.37 12.15 -4.33
C ILE A 65 34.93 12.50 -4.66
N CYS A 66 33.97 11.66 -4.25
CA CYS A 66 32.54 11.89 -4.46
C CYS A 66 32.11 13.30 -4.03
N VAL A 67 32.40 13.69 -2.77
CA VAL A 67 32.03 15.00 -2.22
C VAL A 67 32.64 16.15 -3.00
N ARG A 68 33.94 16.11 -3.32
CA ARG A 68 34.61 17.21 -4.05
C ARG A 68 34.10 17.35 -5.48
N THR A 69 33.70 16.25 -6.11
CA THR A 69 33.17 16.26 -7.47
C THR A 69 31.78 16.88 -7.51
N ILE A 70 30.89 16.56 -6.56
CA ILE A 70 29.51 17.06 -6.59
C ILE A 70 29.37 18.47 -5.99
N ALA A 71 30.23 18.86 -5.03
CA ALA A 71 30.08 20.10 -4.26
C ALA A 71 29.86 21.39 -5.10
N PRO A 72 30.50 21.59 -6.26
CA PRO A 72 30.25 22.78 -7.08
C PRO A 72 28.86 22.85 -7.72
N HIS A 73 28.12 21.74 -7.75
CA HIS A 73 26.86 21.60 -8.50
C HIS A 73 25.63 21.44 -7.59
N VAL A 74 25.83 21.29 -6.28
CA VAL A 74 24.75 21.16 -5.29
C VAL A 74 23.97 22.47 -5.22
N LYS A 75 22.65 22.42 -5.46
CA LYS A 75 21.75 23.58 -5.43
C LYS A 75 20.80 23.46 -4.24
N ASP A 76 19.88 22.51 -4.29
CA ASP A 76 18.91 22.26 -3.23
C ASP A 76 18.38 20.82 -3.25
N LYS A 77 17.91 20.36 -2.08
CA LYS A 77 17.47 18.97 -1.86
C LYS A 77 16.23 18.54 -2.66
N HIS A 78 15.52 19.47 -3.32
CA HIS A 78 14.32 19.19 -4.10
C HIS A 78 14.63 18.96 -5.58
N THR A 79 15.70 19.59 -6.09
CA THR A 79 16.13 19.44 -7.49
C THR A 79 17.35 18.55 -7.65
N ASP A 80 18.22 18.47 -6.65
CA ASP A 80 19.49 17.75 -6.76
C ASP A 80 19.28 16.23 -6.84
N PRO A 81 20.06 15.51 -7.66
CA PRO A 81 19.97 14.06 -7.83
C PRO A 81 20.36 13.30 -6.56
N ALA A 82 19.94 12.05 -6.49
CA ALA A 82 20.38 11.15 -5.43
C ALA A 82 21.89 10.88 -5.56
N VAL A 83 22.68 11.04 -4.49
CA VAL A 83 24.10 10.66 -4.53
C VAL A 83 24.42 9.65 -3.44
N ILE A 84 25.00 8.53 -3.87
CA ILE A 84 25.40 7.40 -3.04
C ILE A 84 26.89 7.16 -3.27
N CYS A 85 27.65 6.97 -2.20
CA CYS A 85 29.05 6.56 -2.29
C CYS A 85 29.25 5.16 -1.70
N VAL A 86 29.85 4.29 -2.50
CA VAL A 86 30.26 2.93 -2.13
C VAL A 86 31.78 2.89 -2.08
N ASP A 87 32.34 2.43 -0.96
CA ASP A 87 33.79 2.28 -0.90
C ASP A 87 34.29 1.19 -1.87
N SER A 88 35.54 1.28 -2.31
CA SER A 88 36.10 0.40 -3.34
C SER A 88 36.08 -1.11 -2.99
N MET A 89 35.88 -1.47 -1.72
CA MET A 89 35.74 -2.85 -1.25
C MET A 89 34.28 -3.28 -1.06
N GLY A 90 33.31 -2.41 -1.35
CA GLY A 90 31.89 -2.67 -1.19
C GLY A 90 31.46 -2.91 0.25
N ARG A 91 32.19 -2.36 1.24
CA ARG A 91 31.86 -2.60 2.66
C ARG A 91 30.75 -1.71 3.16
N ASN A 92 30.67 -0.48 2.66
CA ASN A 92 29.67 0.50 3.04
C ASN A 92 29.08 1.15 1.79
N ALA A 93 27.76 1.33 1.81
CA ALA A 93 27.03 2.22 0.92
C ALA A 93 26.55 3.40 1.75
N ILE A 94 26.82 4.62 1.32
CA ILE A 94 26.64 5.83 2.14
C ILE A 94 25.77 6.81 1.36
N SER A 95 24.68 7.27 1.99
CA SER A 95 23.83 8.33 1.46
C SER A 95 24.54 9.67 1.61
N VAL A 96 24.77 10.38 0.49
CA VAL A 96 25.60 11.61 0.45
C VAL A 96 24.76 12.85 0.22
N LEU A 97 23.85 12.83 -0.75
CA LEU A 97 23.02 13.98 -1.15
C LEU A 97 21.60 13.53 -1.47
N SER A 98 20.62 14.41 -1.20
CA SER A 98 19.19 14.19 -1.48
C SER A 98 18.59 12.93 -0.85
N GLY A 99 18.78 12.79 0.48
CA GLY A 99 18.38 11.63 1.28
C GLY A 99 16.93 11.16 1.10
N HIS A 100 15.96 12.02 1.43
CA HIS A 100 14.54 11.68 1.41
C HIS A 100 13.90 11.94 0.05
N ILE A 101 13.89 13.21 -0.37
CA ILE A 101 13.17 13.67 -1.56
C ILE A 101 13.80 13.07 -2.83
N GLY A 102 15.13 13.12 -2.95
CA GLY A 102 15.86 12.44 -4.04
C GLY A 102 16.04 10.94 -3.82
N GLN A 103 15.44 10.33 -2.80
CA GLN A 103 15.49 8.88 -2.53
C GLN A 103 16.88 8.27 -2.26
N ALA A 104 17.92 9.06 -2.01
CA ALA A 104 19.27 8.52 -1.79
C ALA A 104 19.36 7.54 -0.61
N ASN A 105 18.53 7.71 0.43
CA ASN A 105 18.45 6.78 1.55
C ASN A 105 17.95 5.39 1.12
N LYS A 106 16.88 5.35 0.32
CA LYS A 106 16.33 4.11 -0.22
C LYS A 106 17.32 3.41 -1.15
N ILE A 107 17.91 4.17 -2.08
CA ILE A 107 18.92 3.65 -3.01
C ILE A 107 20.14 3.13 -2.25
N THR A 108 20.54 3.80 -1.16
CA THR A 108 21.63 3.32 -0.30
C THR A 108 21.31 1.95 0.32
N GLN A 109 20.08 1.71 0.74
CA GLN A 109 19.65 0.40 1.25
C GLN A 109 19.65 -0.66 0.14
N ASP A 110 19.17 -0.33 -1.05
CA ASP A 110 19.12 -1.23 -2.20
C ASP A 110 20.55 -1.62 -2.65
N VAL A 111 21.44 -0.63 -2.81
CA VAL A 111 22.86 -0.83 -3.13
C VAL A 111 23.54 -1.69 -2.06
N ALA A 112 23.25 -1.44 -0.77
CA ALA A 112 23.78 -2.25 0.31
C ALA A 112 23.28 -3.70 0.24
N HIS A 113 22.00 -3.92 -0.07
CA HIS A 113 21.43 -5.24 -0.22
C HIS A 113 22.06 -6.02 -1.39
N ILE A 114 22.20 -5.39 -2.54
CA ILE A 114 22.79 -5.99 -3.75
C ILE A 114 24.25 -6.41 -3.51
N LEU A 115 25.02 -5.55 -2.86
CA LEU A 115 26.45 -5.78 -2.65
C LEU A 115 26.79 -6.55 -1.37
N GLY A 116 25.83 -6.73 -0.46
CA GLY A 116 26.09 -7.20 0.91
C GLY A 116 26.87 -6.19 1.75
N ALA A 117 26.74 -4.90 1.45
CA ALA A 117 27.40 -3.81 2.17
C ALA A 117 26.60 -3.36 3.41
N ASN A 118 27.23 -2.55 4.26
CA ASN A 118 26.55 -1.85 5.35
C ASN A 118 25.96 -0.51 4.87
N PRO A 119 24.64 -0.26 5.01
CA PRO A 119 24.06 1.04 4.67
C PRO A 119 24.38 2.07 5.76
N VAL A 120 24.81 3.27 5.36
CA VAL A 120 25.12 4.39 6.25
C VAL A 120 24.21 5.56 5.89
N ILE A 121 23.19 5.79 6.74
CA ILE A 121 22.17 6.85 6.60
C ILE A 121 22.16 7.68 7.88
N SER A 122 22.32 9.01 7.77
CA SER A 122 22.52 9.91 8.92
C SER A 122 21.30 10.77 9.26
N THR A 123 20.27 10.77 8.43
CA THR A 123 19.09 11.62 8.59
C THR A 123 18.29 11.31 9.86
N LEU A 124 17.81 12.35 10.55
CA LEU A 124 17.16 12.24 11.85
C LEU A 124 15.83 11.48 11.80
N SER A 125 15.01 11.68 10.77
CA SER A 125 13.73 10.99 10.56
C SER A 125 13.92 9.47 10.44
N ASP A 126 14.85 8.99 9.59
CA ASP A 126 15.16 7.56 9.46
C ASP A 126 15.70 6.96 10.76
N ASN A 127 16.51 7.71 11.50
CA ASN A 127 17.11 7.26 12.75
C ASN A 127 16.16 7.34 13.96
N SER A 128 15.04 8.08 13.85
CA SER A 128 14.09 8.29 14.96
C SER A 128 12.84 7.41 14.89
N GLY A 129 12.65 6.65 13.80
CA GLY A 129 11.45 5.83 13.59
C GLY A 129 10.17 6.65 13.44
N LEU A 130 10.30 7.93 13.05
CA LEU A 130 9.21 8.84 12.75
C LEU A 130 8.92 8.87 11.24
N TRP A 131 7.72 9.29 10.87
CA TRP A 131 7.35 9.48 9.46
C TRP A 131 8.07 10.68 8.84
N ALA A 132 8.50 10.52 7.59
CA ALA A 132 8.91 11.63 6.73
C ALA A 132 7.66 12.29 6.13
N LEU A 133 7.09 13.28 6.83
CA LEU A 133 5.82 13.91 6.45
C LEU A 133 5.86 14.56 5.04
N ASP A 134 7.04 14.97 4.59
CA ASP A 134 7.29 15.55 3.27
C ASP A 134 7.19 14.54 2.12
N THR A 135 7.47 13.25 2.37
CA THR A 135 7.46 12.23 1.32
C THR A 135 6.19 11.38 1.30
N LEU A 136 5.39 11.37 2.37
CA LEU A 136 4.17 10.55 2.46
C LEU A 136 3.19 10.80 1.30
N GLY A 137 3.06 12.05 0.85
CA GLY A 137 2.21 12.41 -0.28
C GLY A 137 2.64 11.71 -1.57
N GLN A 138 3.93 11.76 -1.87
CA GLN A 138 4.50 11.09 -3.05
C GLN A 138 4.45 9.56 -2.92
N GLU A 139 4.74 9.03 -1.73
CA GLU A 139 4.78 7.58 -1.46
C GLU A 139 3.42 6.90 -1.72
N PHE A 140 2.32 7.55 -1.32
CA PHE A 140 0.97 7.00 -1.44
C PHE A 140 0.11 7.66 -2.52
N GLY A 141 0.70 8.55 -3.34
CA GLY A 141 -0.01 9.24 -4.42
C GLY A 141 -1.08 10.23 -3.94
N TRP A 142 -0.88 10.84 -2.77
CA TRP A 142 -1.76 11.86 -2.20
C TRP A 142 -1.27 13.27 -2.52
N GLU A 143 -2.21 14.19 -2.75
CA GLU A 143 -1.90 15.62 -2.80
C GLU A 143 -1.75 16.16 -1.38
N VAL A 144 -0.94 17.21 -1.18
CA VAL A 144 -0.64 17.74 0.17
C VAL A 144 -1.08 19.19 0.29
N LEU A 145 -1.86 19.48 1.32
CA LEU A 145 -2.17 20.84 1.76
C LEU A 145 -1.63 21.05 3.18
N VAL A 146 -1.10 22.24 3.42
CA VAL A 146 -0.68 22.71 4.74
C VAL A 146 -1.58 23.88 5.12
N GLY A 147 -1.96 23.96 6.40
CA GLY A 147 -2.74 25.07 6.89
C GLY A 147 -2.44 25.43 8.34
N MET A 148 -2.27 26.73 8.58
CA MET A 148 -2.14 27.34 9.88
C MET A 148 -2.52 28.82 9.80
N SER A 149 -2.97 29.43 10.90
CA SER A 149 -3.23 30.87 10.90
C SER A 149 -1.93 31.66 11.05
N HIS A 150 -1.83 32.82 10.40
CA HIS A 150 -0.66 33.73 10.51
C HIS A 150 -0.33 34.10 11.96
N ALA A 151 -1.36 34.24 12.81
CA ALA A 151 -1.18 34.50 14.23
C ALA A 151 -0.61 33.29 14.99
N TYR A 152 -1.00 32.07 14.60
CA TYR A 152 -0.47 30.84 15.17
C TYR A 152 0.98 30.59 14.73
N TYR A 153 1.31 30.89 13.46
CA TYR A 153 2.68 30.82 12.93
C TYR A 153 3.65 31.68 13.73
N LYS A 154 3.33 32.97 13.93
CA LYS A 154 4.18 33.89 14.72
C LYS A 154 4.36 33.45 16.17
N ASN A 155 3.33 32.85 16.77
CA ASN A 155 3.43 32.33 18.14
C ASN A 155 4.32 31.09 18.25
N ILE A 156 4.57 30.37 17.16
CA ILE A 156 5.50 29.23 17.14
C ILE A 156 6.93 29.72 16.90
N GLU A 157 7.17 30.64 15.95
CA GLU A 157 8.50 31.24 15.75
C GLU A 157 9.03 31.90 17.02
N LEU A 158 8.19 32.61 17.78
CA LEU A 158 8.58 33.24 19.05
C LEU A 158 8.98 32.23 20.14
N LEU A 159 8.56 30.96 20.05
CA LEU A 159 8.93 29.93 21.02
C LEU A 159 10.33 29.34 20.76
N ASP A 160 10.85 29.44 19.52
CA ASP A 160 12.21 29.01 19.19
C ASP A 160 13.26 30.07 19.58
N ASP A 161 12.88 31.35 19.70
CA ASP A 161 13.77 32.45 20.12
C ASP A 161 13.88 32.60 21.67
N ASP A 162 12.93 32.05 22.45
CA ASP A 162 12.86 32.22 23.91
C ASP A 162 13.71 31.19 24.72
N GLU A 163 14.49 30.30 24.07
CA GLU A 163 15.39 29.35 24.78
C GLU A 163 16.84 29.85 24.96
N GLU A 164 17.22 31.06 24.51
CA GLU A 164 18.55 31.64 24.72
C GLU A 164 18.56 32.90 25.62
N GLU A 165 17.98 32.84 26.82
CA GLU A 165 18.41 33.75 27.89
C GLU A 165 18.51 33.01 29.23
N GLU A 166 19.69 32.44 29.52
CA GLU A 166 20.24 32.39 30.88
C GLU A 166 21.75 32.10 30.85
N SER A 167 22.53 32.90 31.62
CA SER A 167 24.00 32.93 31.81
C SER A 167 24.80 33.60 30.68
N ASP A 168 25.64 34.61 30.90
CA ASP A 168 26.56 34.84 32.02
C ASP A 168 26.87 36.34 32.20
N GLU A 169 26.95 36.79 33.45
CA GLU A 169 27.60 38.04 33.83
C GLU A 169 29.13 37.92 33.64
N GLY A 170 29.79 38.89 32.99
CA GLY A 170 31.27 38.90 33.02
C GLY A 170 32.00 39.86 32.08
N GLU A 171 32.40 41.00 32.64
CA GLU A 171 33.70 41.70 32.46
C GLU A 171 34.07 42.34 31.09
N ASP A 172 33.75 43.63 31.00
CA ASP A 172 34.68 44.78 30.90
C ASP A 172 36.01 44.60 30.12
N TYR A 173 36.14 45.27 28.97
CA TYR A 173 37.38 45.92 28.55
C TYR A 173 37.07 47.18 27.72
N ASN A 174 37.47 48.33 28.27
CA ASN A 174 37.65 49.59 27.56
C ASN A 174 38.81 49.48 26.57
N GLU A 175 38.63 50.03 25.37
CA GLU A 175 39.69 50.77 24.69
C GLU A 175 39.04 51.95 23.93
N GLU A 176 39.46 53.14 24.33
CA GLU A 176 39.18 54.43 23.72
C GLU A 176 39.82 54.50 22.33
N GLU A 177 39.18 55.14 21.35
CA GLU A 177 39.88 56.16 20.55
C GLU A 177 38.90 57.09 19.80
N GLU A 178 39.39 58.31 19.63
CA GLU A 178 38.74 59.60 19.47
C GLU A 178 38.64 60.09 17.99
N TYR A 179 37.72 61.05 17.79
CA TYR A 179 37.68 62.15 16.80
C TYR A 179 37.44 61.94 15.30
N GLY A 180 36.50 62.75 14.80
CA GLY A 180 36.42 63.22 13.41
C GLY A 180 35.08 63.86 13.06
N GLU A 181 34.91 65.14 13.38
CA GLU A 181 33.88 66.03 12.80
C GLU A 181 34.25 66.45 11.36
N ASP A 182 33.29 67.11 10.71
CA ASP A 182 33.35 67.90 9.46
C ASP A 182 33.04 67.10 8.18
N GLU A 183 32.30 67.61 7.19
CA GLU A 183 31.51 68.84 6.98
C GLU A 183 30.67 68.58 5.71
N ASP A 184 29.72 69.49 5.48
CA ASP A 184 28.78 69.60 4.34
C ASP A 184 29.40 69.44 2.93
N GLU A 185 28.63 68.92 1.98
CA GLU A 185 28.62 69.44 0.59
C GLU A 185 27.28 69.11 -0.12
N GLU A 186 26.66 70.17 -0.64
CA GLU A 186 25.42 70.21 -1.43
C GLU A 186 25.67 69.87 -2.92
N GLU A 187 24.56 69.76 -3.67
CA GLU A 187 24.41 69.83 -5.14
C GLU A 187 24.66 68.50 -5.90
N GLU A 188 23.92 68.10 -6.93
CA GLU A 188 23.10 68.84 -7.90
C GLU A 188 22.14 67.85 -8.62
N TYR A 189 21.00 68.33 -9.10
CA TYR A 189 20.11 67.60 -10.01
C TYR A 189 20.58 67.85 -11.44
N ASP A 190 20.71 66.80 -12.26
CA ASP A 190 20.73 66.92 -13.71
C ASP A 190 19.82 65.86 -14.35
N GLU A 191 18.88 66.36 -15.14
CA GLU A 191 18.02 65.65 -16.09
C GLU A 191 18.79 65.34 -17.39
N ASP A 192 18.19 64.46 -18.19
CA ASP A 192 18.46 64.16 -19.60
C ASP A 192 19.44 63.02 -19.89
N GLU A 193 18.88 61.85 -20.25
CA GLU A 193 19.15 61.27 -21.57
C GLU A 193 17.95 60.40 -22.03
N GLU A 194 17.47 60.73 -23.23
CA GLU A 194 16.42 60.07 -23.98
C GLU A 194 16.88 58.67 -24.46
N GLU A 195 16.07 57.63 -24.28
CA GLU A 195 16.20 56.39 -25.06
C GLU A 195 14.90 56.04 -25.78
N GLU A 196 15.08 55.62 -27.03
CA GLU A 196 14.13 55.43 -28.11
C GLU A 196 13.05 54.38 -27.81
N TYR A 197 11.82 54.64 -28.29
CA TYR A 197 10.76 53.65 -28.36
C TYR A 197 10.96 52.76 -29.59
N ASP A 198 11.37 51.51 -29.40
CA ASP A 198 11.16 50.44 -30.37
C ASP A 198 9.89 49.65 -29.99
N GLU A 199 9.01 49.51 -30.98
CA GLU A 199 7.78 48.72 -30.95
C GLU A 199 8.14 47.23 -30.88
N ASP A 200 7.93 46.59 -29.72
CA ASP A 200 7.91 45.12 -29.62
C ASP A 200 6.53 44.61 -29.21
N GLU A 201 6.16 43.53 -29.90
CA GLU A 201 4.86 42.90 -30.02
C GLU A 201 4.22 42.55 -28.67
N GLU A 202 2.92 42.87 -28.50
CA GLU A 202 2.08 42.32 -27.43
C GLU A 202 2.05 40.79 -27.54
N GLU A 203 2.90 40.11 -26.77
CA GLU A 203 2.69 38.70 -26.44
C GLU A 203 1.38 38.58 -25.64
N ILE A 204 0.41 37.91 -26.26
CA ILE A 204 -0.84 37.49 -25.63
C ILE A 204 -0.46 36.57 -24.45
N GLU A 205 -0.58 37.08 -23.22
CA GLU A 205 -0.49 36.27 -22.00
C GLU A 205 -1.47 35.09 -22.11
N ASP A 206 -0.94 33.87 -21.99
CA ASP A 206 -1.70 32.63 -22.02
C ASP A 206 -2.67 32.59 -20.81
N ASP A 207 -3.98 32.59 -21.08
CA ASP A 207 -5.07 32.51 -20.08
C ASP A 207 -4.93 31.32 -19.09
N ASN A 208 -4.04 30.36 -19.37
CA ASN A 208 -3.68 29.27 -18.46
C ASN A 208 -2.91 29.74 -17.21
N SER A 209 -2.19 30.88 -17.26
CA SER A 209 -1.34 31.33 -16.15
C SER A 209 -2.16 31.77 -14.93
N ILE A 210 -3.29 32.45 -15.15
CA ILE A 210 -4.20 32.91 -14.09
C ILE A 210 -4.92 31.73 -13.42
N ILE A 211 -5.29 30.70 -14.18
CA ILE A 211 -5.95 29.49 -13.64
C ILE A 211 -4.97 28.65 -12.82
N LEU A 212 -3.69 28.60 -13.22
CA LEU A 212 -2.61 27.99 -12.43
C LEU A 212 -2.29 28.81 -11.18
N GLN A 213 -2.27 30.14 -11.26
CA GLN A 213 -2.06 31.02 -10.10
C GLN A 213 -3.22 30.96 -9.09
N MET A 214 -4.46 30.76 -9.53
CA MET A 214 -5.61 30.54 -8.63
C MET A 214 -5.56 29.17 -7.93
N ARG A 215 -4.82 28.20 -8.48
CA ARG A 215 -4.65 26.86 -7.88
C ARG A 215 -3.57 26.83 -6.78
N ASP A 216 -2.62 27.76 -6.83
CA ASP A 216 -1.47 27.84 -5.92
C ASP A 216 -1.35 29.20 -5.21
N GLY A 217 -2.43 29.65 -4.57
CA GLY A 217 -2.57 30.98 -3.93
C GLY A 217 -1.63 31.32 -2.74
N THR A 218 -0.40 30.82 -2.70
CA THR A 218 0.67 31.18 -1.75
C THR A 218 2.02 31.11 -2.46
N ASN A 219 2.89 32.09 -2.23
CA ASN A 219 4.25 32.14 -2.78
C ASN A 219 5.02 30.84 -2.40
N TYR A 220 5.71 30.18 -3.34
CA TYR A 220 6.39 28.89 -3.12
C TYR A 220 7.29 28.89 -1.86
N ASN A 221 7.94 30.02 -1.59
CA ASN A 221 8.78 30.23 -0.40
C ASN A 221 8.02 30.22 0.94
N GLU A 222 6.76 30.66 0.97
CA GLU A 222 5.93 30.64 2.19
C GLU A 222 5.45 29.23 2.50
N ARG A 223 5.04 28.47 1.48
CA ARG A 223 4.58 27.08 1.65
C ARG A 223 5.70 26.19 2.22
N THR A 224 6.95 26.40 1.82
CA THR A 224 8.12 25.69 2.36
C THR A 224 8.37 26.00 3.84
N LYS A 225 8.10 27.23 4.28
CA LYS A 225 8.26 27.63 5.69
C LYS A 225 7.22 26.99 6.59
N GLU A 226 5.94 27.04 6.20
CA GLU A 226 4.85 26.39 6.96
C GLU A 226 5.08 24.87 7.07
N PHE A 227 5.57 24.25 5.99
CA PHE A 227 5.92 22.83 5.98
C PHE A 227 7.01 22.49 7.00
N ASN A 228 8.07 23.32 7.07
CA ASN A 228 9.16 23.11 8.02
C ASN A 228 8.68 23.22 9.48
N VAL A 229 7.74 24.13 9.78
CA VAL A 229 7.14 24.23 11.11
C VAL A 229 6.39 22.95 11.48
N ILE A 230 5.60 22.40 10.56
CA ILE A 230 4.89 21.13 10.78
C ILE A 230 5.86 19.97 11.03
N ILE A 231 6.93 19.87 10.22
CA ILE A 231 7.97 18.86 10.42
C ILE A 231 8.61 19.02 11.80
N ASN A 232 8.96 20.24 12.20
CA ASN A 232 9.54 20.51 13.52
C ASN A 232 8.61 20.04 14.65
N LEU A 233 7.32 20.44 14.62
CA LEU A 233 6.34 20.03 15.63
C LEU A 233 6.24 18.50 15.77
N PHE A 234 6.28 17.79 14.64
CA PHE A 234 6.21 16.33 14.61
C PHE A 234 7.49 15.67 15.13
N VAL A 235 8.66 16.13 14.67
CA VAL A 235 9.97 15.58 15.07
C VAL A 235 10.25 15.81 16.56
N ASN A 236 9.81 16.95 17.09
CA ASN A 236 9.87 17.27 18.53
C ASN A 236 8.80 16.53 19.37
N LYS A 237 8.03 15.62 18.76
CA LYS A 237 7.09 14.70 19.44
C LYS A 237 5.99 15.41 20.23
N TYR A 238 5.58 16.59 19.80
CA TYR A 238 4.38 17.22 20.36
C TYR A 238 3.15 16.33 20.12
N ARG A 239 2.18 16.33 21.04
CA ARG A 239 0.96 15.53 20.88
C ARG A 239 0.31 15.87 19.54
N THR A 240 0.14 14.83 18.73
CA THR A 240 -0.35 14.93 17.36
C THR A 240 -1.61 14.09 17.20
N ALA A 241 -2.67 14.67 16.64
CA ALA A 241 -3.85 13.93 16.24
C ALA A 241 -3.69 13.47 14.79
N LEU A 242 -4.06 12.22 14.50
CA LEU A 242 -4.10 11.65 13.16
C LEU A 242 -5.56 11.29 12.81
N LEU A 243 -6.17 12.04 11.90
CA LEU A 243 -7.50 11.79 11.40
C LEU A 243 -7.45 10.99 10.08
N LEU A 244 -7.97 9.78 10.09
CA LEU A 244 -8.06 8.89 8.93
C LEU A 244 -9.54 8.69 8.56
N GLU A 245 -10.09 9.50 7.65
CA GLU A 245 -11.52 9.38 7.25
C GLU A 245 -11.76 8.29 6.19
N ILE A 246 -10.69 7.82 5.56
CA ILE A 246 -10.70 6.79 4.50
C ILE A 246 -9.75 5.65 4.85
N ARG A 247 -9.86 4.57 4.09
CA ARG A 247 -8.98 3.41 4.14
C ARG A 247 -8.33 3.14 2.79
N ASP A 248 -7.02 3.04 2.80
CA ASP A 248 -6.15 2.69 1.69
C ASP A 248 -4.83 2.14 2.26
N GLU A 249 -3.87 1.82 1.40
CA GLU A 249 -2.58 1.28 1.84
C GLU A 249 -1.79 2.26 2.73
N GLY A 250 -1.86 3.57 2.46
CA GLY A 250 -1.14 4.59 3.21
C GLY A 250 -1.73 4.81 4.60
N THR A 251 -3.05 4.88 4.73
CA THR A 251 -3.72 4.97 6.03
C THR A 251 -3.54 3.70 6.85
N ASP A 252 -3.52 2.51 6.24
CA ASP A 252 -3.16 1.24 6.88
C ASP A 252 -1.69 1.25 7.35
N TYR A 253 -0.77 1.86 6.57
CA TYR A 253 0.62 2.06 6.96
C TYR A 253 0.72 2.97 8.19
N LEU A 254 0.12 4.16 8.15
CA LEU A 254 0.15 5.14 9.25
C LEU A 254 -0.44 4.54 10.54
N GLU A 255 -1.57 3.84 10.45
CA GLU A 255 -2.18 3.22 11.63
C GLU A 255 -1.24 2.18 12.29
N ARG A 256 -0.52 1.40 11.48
CA ARG A 256 0.40 0.36 11.94
C ARG A 256 1.73 0.92 12.47
N THR A 257 2.28 1.95 11.84
CA THR A 257 3.63 2.48 12.13
C THR A 257 3.60 3.71 13.03
N ARG A 258 2.42 4.08 13.58
CA ARG A 258 2.26 5.31 14.36
C ARG A 258 3.27 5.48 15.49
N PRO A 259 3.92 6.65 15.57
CA PRO A 259 4.70 7.02 16.74
C PRO A 259 3.82 7.10 18.00
N GLN A 260 4.43 6.89 19.17
CA GLN A 260 3.72 6.88 20.46
C GLN A 260 3.03 8.20 20.81
N HIS A 261 3.50 9.33 20.26
CA HIS A 261 2.91 10.66 20.50
C HIS A 261 1.71 10.97 19.57
N VAL A 262 1.31 10.01 18.73
CA VAL A 262 0.24 10.15 17.73
C VAL A 262 -1.02 9.37 18.14
N ASP A 263 -2.10 10.09 18.34
CA ASP A 263 -3.43 9.53 18.62
C ASP A 263 -4.26 9.44 17.34
N VAL A 264 -4.84 8.26 17.06
CA VAL A 264 -5.57 7.99 15.81
C VAL A 264 -7.07 8.13 16.02
N TYR A 265 -7.71 8.81 15.06
CA TYR A 265 -9.14 9.06 15.01
C TYR A 265 -9.69 8.74 13.62
N TYR A 266 -10.95 8.30 13.56
CA TYR A 266 -11.64 7.99 12.31
C TYR A 266 -12.84 8.90 12.05
N HIS A 267 -13.26 9.66 13.06
CA HIS A 267 -14.33 10.63 12.97
C HIS A 267 -13.91 11.93 13.63
N ARG A 268 -14.22 13.05 12.97
CA ARG A 268 -13.93 14.40 13.48
C ARG A 268 -14.53 14.66 14.86
N SER A 269 -15.72 14.09 15.13
CA SER A 269 -16.43 14.23 16.40
C SER A 269 -15.72 13.66 17.61
N ASP A 270 -14.77 12.77 17.40
CA ASP A 270 -14.11 12.02 18.47
C ASP A 270 -12.85 12.75 18.97
N MET A 271 -12.45 13.83 18.29
CA MET A 271 -11.25 14.60 18.60
C MET A 271 -11.55 15.78 19.51
N ASP A 272 -10.71 15.95 20.53
CA ASP A 272 -10.58 17.20 21.28
C ASP A 272 -9.28 17.89 20.85
N LEU A 273 -9.36 18.73 19.81
CA LEU A 273 -8.20 19.38 19.20
C LEU A 273 -7.42 20.28 20.16
N SER A 274 -8.02 20.72 21.27
CA SER A 274 -7.34 21.55 22.27
C SER A 274 -6.16 20.84 22.96
N GLN A 275 -6.09 19.51 22.85
CA GLN A 275 -5.03 18.68 23.43
C GLN A 275 -3.82 18.48 22.51
N TYR A 276 -3.89 18.99 21.27
CA TYR A 276 -2.94 18.70 20.21
C TYR A 276 -2.30 19.99 19.68
N LYS A 277 -1.03 19.89 19.29
CA LYS A 277 -0.30 20.99 18.64
C LYS A 277 -0.26 20.85 17.12
N LEU A 278 -0.45 19.61 16.64
CA LEU A 278 -0.44 19.24 15.25
C LEU A 278 -1.61 18.29 14.95
N LEU A 279 -2.24 18.50 13.80
CA LEU A 279 -3.23 17.60 13.23
C LEU A 279 -2.76 17.11 11.86
N ILE A 280 -2.64 15.80 11.69
CA ILE A 280 -2.40 15.13 10.42
C ILE A 280 -3.73 14.57 9.92
N ILE A 281 -4.08 14.83 8.67
CA ILE A 281 -5.37 14.44 8.09
C ILE A 281 -5.13 13.64 6.82
N VAL A 282 -5.80 12.50 6.67
CA VAL A 282 -5.94 11.81 5.38
C VAL A 282 -7.42 11.75 5.02
N SER A 283 -7.83 12.62 4.10
CA SER A 283 -9.25 12.81 3.76
C SER A 283 -9.48 13.48 2.40
N PRO A 284 -10.49 13.05 1.63
CA PRO A 284 -10.95 13.76 0.43
C PRO A 284 -11.80 15.00 0.76
N PHE A 285 -12.06 15.29 2.04
CA PHE A 285 -12.95 16.35 2.47
C PHE A 285 -12.17 17.53 3.03
N MET A 286 -12.60 18.74 2.69
CA MET A 286 -12.01 19.97 3.20
C MET A 286 -12.03 19.98 4.74
N PHE A 287 -10.91 20.40 5.30
CA PHE A 287 -10.77 20.70 6.71
C PHE A 287 -10.30 22.14 6.85
N PHE A 288 -10.89 22.88 7.79
CA PHE A 288 -10.45 24.22 8.12
C PHE A 288 -10.66 24.46 9.61
N ASP A 289 -9.57 24.53 10.35
CA ASP A 289 -9.54 25.03 11.72
C ASP A 289 -8.30 25.92 11.90
N PRO A 290 -8.48 27.24 12.06
CA PRO A 290 -7.35 28.17 12.17
C PRO A 290 -6.61 28.07 13.52
N ALA A 291 -7.13 27.31 14.49
CA ALA A 291 -6.58 27.19 15.83
C ALA A 291 -5.50 26.11 15.98
N ILE A 292 -5.24 25.32 14.93
CA ILE A 292 -4.27 24.23 14.96
C ILE A 292 -3.45 24.20 13.66
N ALA A 293 -2.14 23.95 13.77
CA ALA A 293 -1.33 23.64 12.61
C ALA A 293 -1.73 22.26 12.08
N HIS A 294 -1.95 22.16 10.76
CA HIS A 294 -2.32 20.89 10.16
C HIS A 294 -1.66 20.65 8.80
N ILE A 295 -1.44 19.38 8.52
CA ILE A 295 -1.10 18.85 7.20
C ILE A 295 -2.20 17.89 6.77
N GLN A 296 -2.74 18.12 5.58
CA GLN A 296 -3.78 17.30 4.98
C GLN A 296 -3.25 16.60 3.72
N PHE A 297 -3.25 15.28 3.74
CA PHE A 297 -3.06 14.41 2.60
C PHE A 297 -4.42 14.10 1.96
N ILE A 298 -4.53 14.33 0.65
CA ILE A 298 -5.77 14.24 -0.12
C ILE A 298 -5.64 13.09 -1.13
N PRO A 299 -6.26 11.93 -0.85
CA PRO A 299 -6.28 10.81 -1.78
C PRO A 299 -7.21 11.09 -2.97
N LYS A 300 -6.77 10.71 -4.19
CA LYS A 300 -7.54 10.83 -5.44
C LYS A 300 -8.54 9.67 -5.58
N ILE A 301 -9.71 9.81 -4.96
CA ILE A 301 -10.71 8.72 -4.83
C ILE A 301 -12.14 9.14 -5.19
N LEU A 302 -12.35 10.40 -5.58
CA LEU A 302 -13.66 10.91 -5.97
C LEU A 302 -13.86 10.74 -7.48
N HIS A 303 -15.03 10.23 -7.83
CA HIS A 303 -15.49 10.04 -9.20
C HIS A 303 -16.67 10.94 -9.47
N VAL A 304 -16.54 11.84 -10.44
CA VAL A 304 -17.58 12.80 -10.77
C VAL A 304 -18.29 12.37 -12.04
N GLY A 305 -19.58 12.04 -11.93
CA GLY A 305 -20.40 11.82 -13.10
C GLY A 305 -21.00 13.13 -13.61
N LEU A 306 -20.89 13.39 -14.90
CA LEU A 306 -21.27 14.64 -15.55
C LEU A 306 -22.38 14.42 -16.59
N GLY A 307 -23.51 15.09 -16.40
CA GLY A 307 -24.57 15.24 -17.40
C GLY A 307 -24.54 16.64 -18.00
N LEU A 308 -24.60 16.73 -19.33
CA LEU A 308 -24.60 18.01 -20.06
C LEU A 308 -25.86 18.18 -20.90
N ALA A 309 -26.43 19.39 -20.85
CA ALA A 309 -27.48 19.83 -21.77
C ALA A 309 -26.98 19.87 -23.23
N LEU A 310 -27.91 20.09 -24.17
CA LEU A 310 -27.56 20.28 -25.59
C LEU A 310 -26.76 21.56 -25.83
N ASP A 311 -27.10 22.62 -25.09
CA ASP A 311 -26.35 23.86 -24.92
C ASP A 311 -25.57 23.75 -23.60
N PRO A 312 -24.28 23.36 -23.62
CA PRO A 312 -23.46 23.20 -22.42
C PRO A 312 -23.04 24.56 -21.83
N PRO A 313 -22.65 24.60 -20.54
CA PRO A 313 -22.07 25.80 -19.94
C PRO A 313 -20.68 26.11 -20.52
N GLU A 314 -20.19 27.32 -20.22
CA GLU A 314 -18.79 27.69 -20.44
C GLU A 314 -17.84 26.85 -19.56
N PHE A 315 -16.57 26.79 -19.94
CA PHE A 315 -15.60 25.91 -19.31
C PHE A 315 -15.29 26.34 -17.87
N GLU A 316 -15.23 27.65 -17.66
CA GLU A 316 -14.93 28.31 -16.40
C GLU A 316 -16.02 27.97 -15.38
N GLU A 317 -17.29 27.99 -15.80
CA GLU A 317 -18.41 27.56 -14.96
C GLU A 317 -18.32 26.07 -14.62
N LEU A 318 -18.01 25.21 -15.60
CA LEU A 318 -17.86 23.78 -15.37
C LEU A 318 -16.73 23.49 -14.37
N PHE A 319 -15.60 24.18 -14.53
CA PHE A 319 -14.43 24.06 -13.69
C PHE A 319 -14.72 24.50 -12.25
N VAL A 320 -15.37 25.64 -12.05
CA VAL A 320 -15.79 26.10 -10.71
C VAL A 320 -16.68 25.07 -10.02
N ASN A 321 -17.65 24.46 -10.73
CA ASN A 321 -18.50 23.42 -10.13
C ASN A 321 -17.71 22.16 -9.73
N LEU A 322 -16.63 21.82 -10.46
CA LEU A 322 -15.77 20.69 -10.11
C LEU A 322 -14.87 20.99 -8.92
N VAL A 323 -14.33 22.21 -8.83
CA VAL A 323 -13.39 22.61 -7.75
C VAL A 323 -14.13 22.91 -6.44
N VAL A 324 -15.23 23.67 -6.49
CA VAL A 324 -16.03 24.02 -5.30
C VAL A 324 -16.84 22.81 -4.80
N GLY A 325 -17.08 21.84 -5.69
CA GLY A 325 -17.74 20.58 -5.38
C GLY A 325 -19.24 20.71 -5.17
N ALA A 326 -19.85 19.66 -4.62
CA ALA A 326 -21.28 19.63 -4.34
C ALA A 326 -21.63 20.60 -3.18
N PRO A 327 -22.67 21.46 -3.33
CA PRO A 327 -23.09 22.37 -2.26
C PRO A 327 -23.32 21.65 -0.93
N GLY A 328 -22.63 22.09 0.13
CA GLY A 328 -22.76 21.55 1.49
C GLY A 328 -22.05 20.21 1.73
N LYS A 329 -21.23 19.72 0.79
CA LYS A 329 -20.53 18.42 0.89
C LYS A 329 -19.02 18.51 1.17
N ASN A 330 -18.47 19.73 1.21
CA ASN A 330 -17.09 20.06 1.62
C ASN A 330 -16.02 19.11 1.03
N ILE A 331 -16.03 18.86 -0.27
CA ILE A 331 -15.01 18.01 -0.92
C ILE A 331 -13.80 18.83 -1.37
N CYS A 332 -12.62 18.20 -1.42
CA CYS A 332 -11.45 18.77 -2.07
C CYS A 332 -11.49 18.47 -3.56
N GLY A 333 -11.40 19.48 -4.43
CA GLY A 333 -11.33 19.27 -5.90
C GLY A 333 -10.13 18.40 -6.31
N GLN A 334 -9.03 18.47 -5.56
CA GLN A 334 -7.83 17.65 -5.72
C GLN A 334 -8.07 16.15 -5.49
N ALA A 335 -9.17 15.78 -4.81
CA ALA A 335 -9.54 14.39 -4.59
C ALA A 335 -10.22 13.75 -5.82
N ILE A 336 -10.54 14.53 -6.86
CA ILE A 336 -11.15 14.01 -8.09
C ILE A 336 -10.12 13.17 -8.85
N LYS A 337 -10.39 11.87 -8.96
CA LYS A 337 -9.62 10.91 -9.74
C LYS A 337 -10.00 10.94 -11.21
N GLU A 338 -11.30 10.93 -11.49
CA GLU A 338 -11.85 10.79 -12.84
C GLU A 338 -13.21 11.50 -12.95
N VAL A 339 -13.49 12.05 -14.15
CA VAL A 339 -14.83 12.52 -14.54
C VAL A 339 -15.43 11.54 -15.54
N ALA A 340 -16.69 11.14 -15.38
CA ALA A 340 -17.34 10.20 -16.27
C ALA A 340 -18.61 10.79 -16.91
N THR A 341 -18.82 10.53 -18.20
CA THR A 341 -20.01 11.01 -18.93
C THR A 341 -20.42 10.04 -20.04
N ILE A 342 -21.47 10.39 -20.80
CA ILE A 342 -21.94 9.60 -21.94
C ILE A 342 -21.11 9.88 -23.20
N ASP A 343 -20.81 8.84 -23.97
CA ASP A 343 -19.96 8.87 -25.16
C ASP A 343 -20.39 9.86 -26.26
N VAL A 344 -21.69 10.10 -26.42
CA VAL A 344 -22.22 11.09 -27.37
C VAL A 344 -21.76 12.53 -27.09
N LYS A 345 -21.23 12.80 -25.88
CA LYS A 345 -20.70 14.12 -25.49
C LYS A 345 -19.19 14.26 -25.71
N ARG A 346 -18.49 13.23 -26.21
CA ARG A 346 -17.03 13.21 -26.40
C ARG A 346 -16.48 14.39 -27.21
N ASN A 347 -17.22 14.82 -28.24
CA ASN A 347 -16.75 15.87 -29.14
C ASN A 347 -17.22 17.29 -28.76
N VAL A 348 -17.88 17.46 -27.60
CA VAL A 348 -18.30 18.78 -27.12
C VAL A 348 -17.08 19.56 -26.64
N GLU A 349 -16.97 20.82 -27.04
CA GLU A 349 -15.77 21.65 -26.78
C GLU A 349 -15.39 21.73 -25.30
N VAL A 350 -16.39 21.90 -24.41
CA VAL A 350 -16.16 21.93 -22.96
C VAL A 350 -15.56 20.62 -22.42
N ILE A 351 -15.91 19.48 -23.02
CA ILE A 351 -15.36 18.17 -22.64
C ILE A 351 -13.92 18.04 -23.14
N LYS A 352 -13.62 18.50 -24.36
CA LYS A 352 -12.24 18.49 -24.87
C LYS A 352 -11.31 19.35 -24.03
N LYS A 353 -11.78 20.51 -23.56
CA LYS A 353 -11.04 21.35 -22.60
C LYS A 353 -10.85 20.61 -21.26
N LEU A 354 -11.90 19.97 -20.75
CA LEU A 354 -11.83 19.20 -19.50
C LEU A 354 -10.84 18.03 -19.56
N GLN A 355 -10.77 17.32 -20.69
CA GLN A 355 -9.83 16.22 -20.92
C GLN A 355 -8.35 16.62 -20.84
N LYS A 356 -8.04 17.92 -20.91
CA LYS A 356 -6.66 18.42 -20.71
C LYS A 356 -6.29 18.54 -19.23
N LEU A 357 -7.28 18.53 -18.32
CA LEU A 357 -7.07 18.75 -16.89
C LEU A 357 -7.29 17.50 -16.04
N VAL A 358 -8.23 16.63 -16.44
CA VAL A 358 -8.61 15.42 -15.70
C VAL A 358 -8.97 14.30 -16.66
N ASP A 359 -8.77 13.06 -16.23
CA ASP A 359 -9.20 11.90 -16.99
C ASP A 359 -10.72 11.91 -17.16
N VAL A 360 -11.17 11.81 -18.42
CA VAL A 360 -12.60 11.73 -18.77
C VAL A 360 -12.94 10.37 -19.35
N ARG A 361 -13.76 9.61 -18.62
CA ARG A 361 -14.31 8.32 -19.07
C ARG A 361 -15.65 8.50 -19.76
N PHE A 362 -15.88 7.67 -20.76
CA PHE A 362 -17.09 7.70 -21.56
C PHE A 362 -17.78 6.34 -21.51
N TYR A 363 -19.08 6.36 -21.27
CA TYR A 363 -19.94 5.19 -21.28
C TYR A 363 -21.00 5.30 -22.36
N THR A 364 -21.38 4.16 -22.92
CA THR A 364 -22.53 4.04 -23.81
C THR A 364 -23.83 4.14 -23.01
N ALA A 365 -24.93 4.45 -23.70
CA ALA A 365 -26.26 4.43 -23.09
C ALA A 365 -26.65 3.07 -22.51
N GLU A 366 -26.18 1.97 -23.13
CA GLU A 366 -26.45 0.59 -22.68
C GLU A 366 -25.76 0.31 -21.35
N GLU A 367 -24.47 0.63 -21.22
CA GLU A 367 -23.71 0.47 -19.97
C GLU A 367 -24.35 1.28 -18.83
N LEU A 368 -24.69 2.54 -19.09
CA LEU A 368 -25.35 3.40 -18.09
C LEU A 368 -26.72 2.89 -17.67
N SER A 369 -27.45 2.20 -18.57
CA SER A 369 -28.80 1.68 -18.28
C SER A 369 -28.82 0.43 -17.40
N GLN A 370 -27.66 -0.22 -17.21
CA GLN A 370 -27.54 -1.38 -16.33
C GLN A 370 -27.40 -0.98 -14.85
N VAL A 371 -27.25 0.31 -14.57
CA VAL A 371 -27.03 0.83 -13.22
C VAL A 371 -28.34 1.28 -12.60
N GLU A 372 -28.63 0.78 -11.40
CA GLU A 372 -29.72 1.32 -10.59
C GLU A 372 -29.31 2.68 -10.01
N VAL A 373 -30.19 3.68 -10.18
CA VAL A 373 -29.90 5.07 -9.82
C VAL A 373 -31.02 5.66 -8.98
N PRO A 374 -30.71 6.53 -8.00
CA PRO A 374 -31.71 7.09 -7.10
C PRO A 374 -32.62 8.12 -7.80
N ASN A 375 -32.12 8.86 -8.80
CA ASN A 375 -32.87 9.95 -9.44
C ASN A 375 -33.01 9.77 -10.97
N PRO A 376 -33.76 8.75 -11.44
CA PRO A 376 -33.98 8.52 -12.87
C PRO A 376 -34.74 9.70 -13.52
N SER A 377 -34.39 10.01 -14.78
CA SER A 377 -34.94 11.12 -15.54
C SER A 377 -35.58 10.66 -16.85
N THR A 378 -36.88 10.91 -16.99
CA THR A 378 -37.64 10.64 -18.23
C THR A 378 -37.11 11.44 -19.42
N THR A 379 -36.62 12.65 -19.20
CA THR A 379 -35.97 13.49 -20.22
C THR A 379 -34.67 12.85 -20.69
N VAL A 380 -33.80 12.43 -19.77
CA VAL A 380 -32.54 11.76 -20.13
C VAL A 380 -32.82 10.45 -20.85
N GLN A 381 -33.79 9.65 -20.37
CA GLN A 381 -34.20 8.41 -21.04
C GLN A 381 -34.63 8.66 -22.48
N LYS A 382 -35.42 9.71 -22.73
CA LYS A 382 -35.90 10.06 -24.06
C LYS A 382 -34.79 10.47 -25.02
N TYR A 383 -33.82 11.27 -24.55
CA TYR A 383 -32.82 11.88 -25.43
C TYR A 383 -31.50 11.10 -25.49
N MET A 384 -31.14 10.38 -24.43
CA MET A 384 -29.85 9.71 -24.27
C MET A 384 -29.99 8.19 -24.15
N GLY A 385 -31.21 7.65 -24.04
CA GLY A 385 -31.44 6.20 -23.97
C GLY A 385 -31.12 5.56 -22.61
N THR A 386 -30.78 6.34 -21.59
CA THR A 386 -30.43 5.88 -20.24
C THR A 386 -31.23 6.65 -19.17
N PRO A 387 -31.59 6.04 -18.02
CA PRO A 387 -32.33 6.72 -16.95
C PRO A 387 -31.53 7.85 -16.29
N SER A 388 -30.19 7.79 -16.29
CA SER A 388 -29.34 8.84 -15.73
C SER A 388 -27.97 8.82 -16.42
N VAL A 389 -27.35 9.99 -16.59
CA VAL A 389 -25.95 10.08 -17.03
C VAL A 389 -25.05 10.27 -15.82
N CYS A 390 -25.24 11.34 -15.04
CA CYS A 390 -24.32 11.69 -13.96
C CYS A 390 -24.25 10.61 -12.86
N GLU A 391 -25.37 10.12 -12.35
CA GLU A 391 -25.34 9.12 -11.26
C GLU A 391 -24.81 7.77 -11.75
N ALA A 392 -25.31 7.27 -12.88
CA ALA A 392 -24.86 6.00 -13.45
C ALA A 392 -23.37 6.03 -13.81
N ALA A 393 -22.89 7.13 -14.39
CA ALA A 393 -21.49 7.28 -14.75
C ALA A 393 -20.59 7.35 -13.51
N ALA A 394 -20.99 8.10 -12.47
CA ALA A 394 -20.25 8.16 -11.21
C ALA A 394 -20.15 6.79 -10.52
N ILE A 395 -21.24 6.03 -10.50
CA ILE A 395 -21.29 4.68 -9.89
C ILE A 395 -20.39 3.71 -10.69
N LEU A 396 -20.45 3.73 -12.02
CA LEU A 396 -19.62 2.84 -12.83
C LEU A 396 -18.14 3.16 -12.75
N SER A 397 -17.77 4.45 -12.82
CA SER A 397 -16.36 4.84 -12.79
C SER A 397 -15.73 4.59 -11.43
N SER A 398 -16.51 4.71 -10.34
CA SER A 398 -16.09 4.41 -8.97
C SER A 398 -16.07 2.91 -8.61
N HIS A 399 -16.23 2.02 -9.60
CA HIS A 399 -16.30 0.57 -9.38
C HIS A 399 -17.45 0.15 -8.45
N HIS A 400 -18.63 0.72 -8.68
CA HIS A 400 -19.82 0.59 -7.83
C HIS A 400 -19.60 1.13 -6.42
N GLY A 401 -18.91 2.27 -6.34
CA GLY A 401 -18.67 2.99 -5.10
C GLY A 401 -19.92 3.66 -4.52
N VAL A 402 -19.77 4.25 -3.34
CA VAL A 402 -20.89 4.89 -2.63
C VAL A 402 -21.14 6.28 -3.20
N LEU A 403 -22.39 6.55 -3.56
CA LEU A 403 -22.82 7.86 -4.03
C LEU A 403 -22.86 8.86 -2.85
N TYR A 404 -21.81 9.67 -2.73
CA TYR A 404 -21.66 10.66 -1.65
C TYR A 404 -22.52 11.91 -1.88
N ALA A 405 -22.64 12.32 -3.14
CA ALA A 405 -23.57 13.35 -3.59
C ALA A 405 -24.43 12.81 -4.73
N GLU A 406 -25.73 12.67 -4.46
CA GLU A 406 -26.75 12.45 -5.48
C GLU A 406 -26.82 13.62 -6.47
N LYS A 407 -27.61 13.45 -7.54
CA LYS A 407 -27.76 14.44 -8.60
C LYS A 407 -27.99 15.87 -8.08
N PHE A 408 -27.05 16.77 -8.38
CA PHE A 408 -27.20 18.21 -8.19
C PHE A 408 -26.96 18.97 -9.49
N LYS A 409 -27.45 20.21 -9.57
CA LYS A 409 -27.32 21.07 -10.75
C LYS A 409 -26.14 22.02 -10.59
N GLY A 410 -25.45 22.29 -11.70
CA GLY A 410 -24.47 23.38 -11.76
C GLY A 410 -25.13 24.76 -11.77
N LEU A 411 -24.32 25.81 -11.61
CA LEU A 411 -24.74 27.21 -11.50
C LEU A 411 -25.76 27.67 -12.57
N SER A 412 -25.55 27.36 -13.84
CA SER A 412 -26.46 27.72 -14.95
C SER A 412 -27.61 26.74 -15.19
N ASN A 413 -27.67 25.64 -14.43
CA ASN A 413 -28.56 24.48 -14.66
C ASN A 413 -28.35 23.76 -16.02
N LYS A 414 -27.28 24.08 -16.76
CA LYS A 414 -26.91 23.41 -18.02
C LYS A 414 -26.10 22.12 -17.81
N SER A 415 -25.62 21.91 -16.60
CA SER A 415 -24.89 20.71 -16.17
C SER A 415 -25.55 20.09 -14.93
N THR A 416 -25.43 18.77 -14.82
CA THR A 416 -25.81 18.02 -13.62
C THR A 416 -24.67 17.12 -13.22
N PHE A 417 -24.41 17.02 -11.93
CA PHE A 417 -23.29 16.27 -11.38
C PHE A 417 -23.78 15.25 -10.38
N ALA A 418 -23.00 14.20 -10.18
CA ALA A 418 -23.09 13.30 -9.05
C ALA A 418 -21.66 12.91 -8.65
N ILE A 419 -21.44 12.62 -7.37
CA ILE A 419 -20.10 12.31 -6.86
C ILE A 419 -20.16 11.00 -6.10
N ALA A 420 -19.34 10.04 -6.53
CA ALA A 420 -19.16 8.76 -5.85
C ALA A 420 -17.75 8.67 -5.26
N ILE A 421 -17.63 8.02 -4.11
CA ILE A 421 -16.35 7.64 -3.52
C ILE A 421 -16.03 6.24 -4.05
N GLU A 422 -14.83 6.05 -4.57
CA GLU A 422 -14.37 4.77 -5.11
C GLU A 422 -14.58 3.62 -4.10
N ASN A 423 -15.06 2.49 -4.62
CA ASN A 423 -15.33 1.32 -3.80
C ASN A 423 -14.07 0.86 -3.05
N GLY A 424 -14.23 0.51 -1.78
CA GLY A 424 -13.14 0.07 -0.91
C GLY A 424 -12.45 1.16 -0.09
N TYR A 425 -12.66 2.45 -0.39
CA TYR A 425 -11.99 3.54 0.34
C TYR A 425 -12.73 4.04 1.58
N LEU A 426 -14.06 3.87 1.64
CA LEU A 426 -14.80 4.24 2.84
C LEU A 426 -14.45 3.32 4.00
N ARG A 427 -14.27 3.91 5.19
CA ARG A 427 -14.17 3.15 6.44
C ARG A 427 -15.51 2.50 6.78
N GLN A 428 -15.71 1.32 6.25
CA GLN A 428 -16.80 0.42 6.57
C GLN A 428 -16.26 -0.80 7.31
N GLY A 429 -17.17 -1.54 7.96
CA GLY A 429 -16.81 -2.84 8.51
C GLY A 429 -16.20 -3.72 7.42
N HIS A 430 -15.29 -4.61 7.80
CA HIS A 430 -14.73 -5.57 6.87
C HIS A 430 -14.49 -6.90 7.57
N ILE A 431 -14.80 -7.99 6.89
CA ILE A 431 -14.60 -9.35 7.38
C ILE A 431 -13.45 -10.01 6.62
N GLU A 432 -12.41 -10.39 7.33
CA GLU A 432 -11.34 -11.20 6.79
C GLU A 432 -11.49 -12.66 7.27
N ILE A 433 -11.71 -13.57 6.32
CA ILE A 433 -11.71 -15.01 6.59
C ILE A 433 -10.27 -15.49 6.50
N VAL A 434 -9.68 -15.85 7.63
CA VAL A 434 -8.24 -16.18 7.73
C VAL A 434 -8.05 -17.67 7.94
N GLY A 435 -7.20 -18.27 7.11
CA GLY A 435 -6.61 -19.59 7.37
C GLY A 435 -5.55 -19.53 8.46
N ALA A 436 -5.83 -20.17 9.59
CA ALA A 436 -4.96 -20.20 10.77
C ALA A 436 -3.73 -21.09 10.60
N GLY A 437 -3.71 -21.93 9.56
CA GLY A 437 -2.71 -22.99 9.43
C GLY A 437 -3.07 -24.25 10.23
N PRO A 438 -2.17 -25.24 10.26
CA PRO A 438 -2.43 -26.57 10.83
C PRO A 438 -2.47 -26.62 12.37
N GLY A 439 -2.04 -25.56 13.07
CA GLY A 439 -2.11 -25.47 14.52
C GLY A 439 -1.04 -24.58 15.13
N ASP A 440 0.22 -24.78 14.72
CA ASP A 440 1.34 -23.97 15.20
C ASP A 440 1.14 -22.48 14.83
N PRO A 441 1.18 -21.54 15.80
CA PRO A 441 1.10 -20.10 15.53
C PRO A 441 2.12 -19.57 14.52
N ASP A 442 3.26 -20.25 14.31
CA ASP A 442 4.28 -19.84 13.34
C ASP A 442 3.95 -20.27 11.90
N LEU A 443 2.94 -21.13 11.73
CA LEU A 443 2.48 -21.62 10.42
C LEU A 443 1.25 -20.89 9.89
N ILE A 444 0.82 -19.81 10.57
CA ILE A 444 -0.08 -18.83 9.97
C ILE A 444 0.70 -18.02 8.92
N SER A 445 0.05 -17.62 7.83
CA SER A 445 0.71 -16.72 6.87
C SER A 445 1.03 -15.37 7.53
N VAL A 446 2.08 -14.68 7.05
CA VAL A 446 2.42 -13.32 7.50
C VAL A 446 1.21 -12.40 7.37
N ARG A 447 0.48 -12.51 6.25
CA ARG A 447 -0.79 -11.80 6.04
C ARG A 447 -1.81 -12.16 7.11
N GLY A 448 -2.06 -13.46 7.36
CA GLY A 448 -3.01 -13.91 8.37
C GLY A 448 -2.69 -13.39 9.78
N ARG A 449 -1.40 -13.36 10.15
CA ARG A 449 -0.93 -12.77 11.41
C ARG A 449 -1.26 -11.28 11.49
N GLN A 450 -0.95 -10.52 10.44
CA GLN A 450 -1.25 -9.09 10.38
C GLN A 450 -2.75 -8.80 10.50
N MET A 451 -3.61 -9.66 9.93
CA MET A 451 -5.06 -9.50 10.04
C MET A 451 -5.54 -9.70 11.48
N LEU A 452 -5.00 -10.69 12.19
CA LEU A 452 -5.32 -10.91 13.61
C LEU A 452 -4.86 -9.74 14.50
N GLU A 453 -3.68 -9.18 14.23
CA GLU A 453 -3.15 -8.02 14.96
C GLU A 453 -4.00 -6.76 14.75
N LYS A 454 -4.61 -6.60 13.56
CA LYS A 454 -5.49 -5.47 13.23
C LYS A 454 -6.92 -5.61 13.78
N ALA A 455 -7.40 -6.84 14.01
CA ALA A 455 -8.80 -7.13 14.28
C ALA A 455 -9.35 -6.53 15.58
N ASP A 456 -10.54 -5.94 15.48
CA ASP A 456 -11.37 -5.55 16.61
C ASP A 456 -12.19 -6.74 17.15
N LEU A 457 -12.55 -7.69 16.28
CA LEU A 457 -13.19 -8.96 16.64
C LEU A 457 -12.41 -10.11 16.00
N ILE A 458 -11.97 -11.07 16.82
CA ILE A 458 -11.45 -12.36 16.35
C ILE A 458 -12.46 -13.44 16.75
N LEU A 459 -13.21 -13.92 15.76
CA LEU A 459 -14.14 -15.05 15.90
C LEU A 459 -13.47 -16.32 15.37
N TYR A 460 -12.94 -17.15 16.28
CA TYR A 460 -12.16 -18.34 15.90
C TYR A 460 -12.95 -19.63 16.07
N ALA A 461 -12.75 -20.58 15.16
CA ALA A 461 -13.35 -21.92 15.21
C ALA A 461 -12.69 -22.78 16.31
N GLY A 462 -13.06 -22.54 17.57
CA GLY A 462 -12.35 -23.08 18.74
C GLY A 462 -12.37 -24.60 18.93
N SER A 463 -13.06 -25.36 18.08
CA SER A 463 -12.96 -26.83 18.03
C SER A 463 -11.67 -27.31 17.34
N LEU A 464 -11.09 -26.50 16.45
CA LEU A 464 -9.96 -26.89 15.59
C LEU A 464 -8.84 -25.85 15.53
N VAL A 465 -9.04 -24.66 16.11
CA VAL A 465 -8.05 -23.58 16.14
C VAL A 465 -7.53 -23.41 17.58
N PRO A 466 -6.23 -23.66 17.83
CA PRO A 466 -5.59 -23.40 19.12
C PRO A 466 -5.78 -21.94 19.56
N ARG A 467 -6.03 -21.74 20.86
CA ARG A 467 -6.26 -20.39 21.40
C ARG A 467 -5.01 -19.52 21.28
N GLU A 468 -3.83 -20.13 21.28
CA GLU A 468 -2.52 -19.46 21.18
C GLU A 468 -2.37 -18.61 19.92
N LEU A 469 -3.02 -18.99 18.81
CA LEU A 469 -3.03 -18.19 17.57
C LEU A 469 -3.64 -16.80 17.76
N THR A 470 -4.54 -16.64 18.75
CA THR A 470 -5.23 -15.37 19.02
C THR A 470 -4.47 -14.43 19.95
N PHE A 471 -3.31 -14.84 20.50
CA PHE A 471 -2.57 -14.03 21.48
C PHE A 471 -1.90 -12.78 20.89
N CYS A 472 -1.85 -12.67 19.56
CA CYS A 472 -1.40 -11.46 18.87
C CYS A 472 -2.47 -10.37 18.75
N ALA A 473 -3.69 -10.61 19.24
CA ALA A 473 -4.76 -9.62 19.20
C ALA A 473 -4.34 -8.29 19.85
N LYS A 474 -4.70 -7.17 19.21
CA LYS A 474 -4.44 -5.84 19.78
C LYS A 474 -5.15 -5.64 21.11
N PRO A 475 -4.61 -4.78 22.00
CA PRO A 475 -5.33 -4.37 23.21
C PRO A 475 -6.73 -3.84 22.88
N GLY A 476 -7.74 -4.30 23.64
CA GLY A 476 -9.14 -3.94 23.42
C GLY A 476 -9.89 -4.80 22.40
N ALA A 477 -9.21 -5.67 21.65
CA ALA A 477 -9.87 -6.59 20.73
C ALA A 477 -10.76 -7.61 21.47
N THR A 478 -11.92 -7.90 20.88
CA THR A 478 -12.83 -8.95 21.34
C THR A 478 -12.43 -10.29 20.73
N VAL A 479 -11.98 -11.23 21.55
CA VAL A 479 -11.66 -12.61 21.11
C VAL A 479 -12.75 -13.58 21.59
N ARG A 480 -13.35 -14.32 20.64
CA ARG A 480 -14.49 -15.23 20.90
C ARG A 480 -14.36 -16.54 20.13
N SER A 481 -14.63 -17.64 20.83
CA SER A 481 -14.77 -18.96 20.21
C SER A 481 -16.17 -19.13 19.64
N SER A 482 -16.28 -19.63 18.41
CA SER A 482 -17.55 -20.00 17.79
C SER A 482 -17.94 -21.47 17.99
N ALA A 483 -17.19 -22.25 18.77
CA ALA A 483 -17.43 -23.69 18.92
C ALA A 483 -18.83 -24.04 19.46
N SER A 484 -19.45 -23.14 20.22
CA SER A 484 -20.81 -23.30 20.77
C SER A 484 -21.89 -22.52 20.01
N MET A 485 -21.53 -21.80 18.95
CA MET A 485 -22.42 -20.87 18.25
C MET A 485 -22.97 -21.52 16.98
N ASP A 486 -24.25 -21.29 16.70
CA ASP A 486 -24.80 -21.59 15.37
C ASP A 486 -24.42 -20.49 14.35
N LEU A 487 -24.83 -20.67 13.09
CA LEU A 487 -24.48 -19.75 12.00
C LEU A 487 -25.12 -18.36 12.18
N GLU A 488 -26.35 -18.31 12.68
CA GLU A 488 -27.11 -17.06 12.85
C GLU A 488 -26.52 -16.23 13.99
N GLU A 489 -26.13 -16.88 15.10
CA GLU A 489 -25.42 -16.26 16.21
C GLU A 489 -24.04 -15.72 15.78
N GLN A 490 -23.29 -16.50 14.98
CA GLN A 490 -22.01 -16.06 14.43
C GLN A 490 -22.18 -14.82 13.55
N PHE A 491 -23.16 -14.85 12.64
CA PHE A 491 -23.46 -13.73 11.76
C PHE A 491 -23.89 -12.49 12.54
N ALA A 492 -24.81 -12.61 13.49
CA ALA A 492 -25.30 -11.49 14.28
C ALA A 492 -24.16 -10.79 15.05
N LEU A 493 -23.22 -11.56 15.61
CA LEU A 493 -22.05 -11.00 16.27
C LEU A 493 -21.14 -10.25 15.30
N MET A 494 -20.81 -10.84 14.14
CA MET A 494 -19.96 -10.19 13.14
C MET A 494 -20.64 -8.94 12.56
N LYS A 495 -21.96 -9.00 12.30
CA LYS A 495 -22.76 -7.87 11.78
C LYS A 495 -22.74 -6.68 12.73
N LYS A 496 -22.85 -6.91 14.04
CA LYS A 496 -22.75 -5.85 15.04
C LYS A 496 -21.44 -5.06 14.91
N PHE A 497 -20.30 -5.76 14.88
CA PHE A 497 -19.00 -5.12 14.73
C PHE A 497 -18.84 -4.46 13.35
N TYR A 498 -19.36 -5.09 12.31
CA TYR A 498 -19.32 -4.55 10.96
C TYR A 498 -20.05 -3.20 10.86
N ASP A 499 -21.23 -3.10 11.48
CA ASP A 499 -22.04 -1.87 11.48
C ASP A 499 -21.41 -0.74 12.30
N GLU A 500 -20.53 -1.09 13.24
CA GLU A 500 -19.68 -0.16 13.98
C GLU A 500 -18.39 0.23 13.21
N GLY A 501 -18.28 -0.16 11.93
CA GLY A 501 -17.13 0.16 11.07
C GLY A 501 -15.86 -0.63 11.42
N LYS A 502 -15.97 -1.74 12.15
CA LYS A 502 -14.82 -2.48 12.72
C LYS A 502 -14.23 -3.51 11.77
N PHE A 503 -12.97 -3.88 12.01
CA PHE A 503 -12.29 -4.97 11.32
C PHE A 503 -12.50 -6.30 12.05
N ILE A 504 -13.09 -7.27 11.36
CA ILE A 504 -13.44 -8.58 11.91
C ILE A 504 -12.57 -9.65 11.25
N VAL A 505 -11.98 -10.53 12.05
CA VAL A 505 -11.35 -11.75 11.56
C VAL A 505 -12.20 -12.96 11.94
N ARG A 506 -12.60 -13.73 10.92
CA ARG A 506 -13.13 -15.08 11.08
C ARG A 506 -11.99 -16.08 10.88
N LEU A 507 -11.48 -16.62 11.98
CA LEU A 507 -10.31 -17.51 11.97
C LEU A 507 -10.73 -18.98 11.85
N HIS A 508 -10.32 -19.64 10.75
CA HIS A 508 -10.59 -21.04 10.43
C HIS A 508 -9.32 -21.88 10.45
N THR A 509 -9.42 -23.16 10.81
CA THR A 509 -8.28 -24.08 10.78
C THR A 509 -7.78 -24.32 9.36
N GLY A 510 -6.47 -24.56 9.20
CA GLY A 510 -5.86 -24.89 7.91
C GLY A 510 -6.03 -23.78 6.88
N ASP A 511 -6.51 -24.17 5.70
CA ASP A 511 -6.97 -23.26 4.66
C ASP A 511 -8.52 -23.24 4.64
N PRO A 512 -9.17 -22.06 4.68
CA PRO A 512 -10.62 -21.96 4.79
C PRO A 512 -11.36 -22.41 3.53
N CYS A 513 -10.69 -22.47 2.38
CA CYS A 513 -11.28 -22.91 1.12
C CYS A 513 -11.39 -24.45 1.03
N ILE A 514 -10.84 -25.19 2.00
CA ILE A 514 -10.86 -26.65 2.04
C ILE A 514 -11.67 -27.11 3.26
N TYR A 515 -12.92 -27.51 3.04
CA TYR A 515 -13.86 -27.96 4.09
C TYR A 515 -14.10 -26.94 5.23
N GLY A 516 -13.86 -25.65 4.99
CA GLY A 516 -13.94 -24.61 6.02
C GLY A 516 -15.35 -24.15 6.40
N ALA A 517 -16.41 -24.59 5.68
CA ALA A 517 -17.80 -24.13 5.86
C ALA A 517 -17.93 -22.59 5.79
N ILE A 518 -17.23 -21.99 4.83
CA ILE A 518 -17.25 -20.54 4.60
C ILE A 518 -18.30 -20.13 3.57
N GLN A 519 -18.81 -21.06 2.76
CA GLN A 519 -19.80 -20.78 1.72
C GLN A 519 -21.10 -20.22 2.30
N GLU A 520 -21.60 -20.79 3.41
CA GLU A 520 -22.84 -20.27 4.01
C GLU A 520 -22.63 -18.88 4.61
N GLN A 521 -21.45 -18.62 5.19
CA GLN A 521 -21.09 -17.31 5.75
C GLN A 521 -20.99 -16.24 4.64
N MET A 522 -20.30 -16.56 3.54
CA MET A 522 -20.18 -15.65 2.38
C MET A 522 -21.55 -15.30 1.79
N ASN A 523 -22.45 -16.29 1.66
CA ASN A 523 -23.80 -16.03 1.19
C ASN A 523 -24.57 -15.03 2.09
N TYR A 524 -24.38 -15.08 3.43
CA TYR A 524 -24.93 -14.05 4.32
C TYR A 524 -24.28 -12.68 4.07
N PHE A 525 -22.96 -12.63 3.90
CA PHE A 525 -22.26 -11.38 3.64
C PHE A 525 -22.71 -10.73 2.33
N ASP A 526 -22.87 -11.51 1.27
CA ASP A 526 -23.37 -11.06 -0.04
C ASP A 526 -24.80 -10.47 0.06
N GLN A 527 -25.70 -11.17 0.76
CA GLN A 527 -27.08 -10.73 0.96
C GLN A 527 -27.19 -9.39 1.71
N HIS A 528 -26.21 -9.10 2.56
CA HIS A 528 -26.15 -7.88 3.37
C HIS A 528 -25.17 -6.83 2.83
N HIS A 529 -24.60 -7.05 1.63
CA HIS A 529 -23.59 -6.18 1.01
C HIS A 529 -22.40 -5.89 1.93
N MET A 530 -21.97 -6.90 2.69
CA MET A 530 -20.85 -6.80 3.61
C MET A 530 -19.54 -7.08 2.89
N SER A 531 -18.56 -6.19 3.05
CA SER A 531 -17.23 -6.36 2.50
C SER A 531 -16.48 -7.49 3.21
N TYR A 532 -15.95 -8.45 2.44
CA TYR A 532 -15.11 -9.50 2.97
C TYR A 532 -14.00 -9.93 2.01
N HIS A 533 -12.96 -10.56 2.56
CA HIS A 533 -11.85 -11.14 1.81
C HIS A 533 -11.43 -12.48 2.45
N ILE A 534 -10.79 -13.36 1.67
CA ILE A 534 -10.25 -14.64 2.16
C ILE A 534 -8.72 -14.61 2.12
N THR A 535 -8.09 -14.67 3.29
CA THR A 535 -6.64 -14.89 3.40
C THR A 535 -6.37 -16.39 3.47
N PRO A 536 -5.69 -16.96 2.45
CA PRO A 536 -5.41 -18.40 2.41
C PRO A 536 -4.44 -18.80 3.53
N GLY A 537 -4.47 -20.09 3.87
CA GLY A 537 -3.68 -20.69 4.94
C GLY A 537 -2.94 -21.94 4.49
N ILE A 538 -2.07 -22.45 5.38
CA ILE A 538 -1.40 -23.74 5.17
C ILE A 538 -2.38 -24.85 5.56
N SER A 539 -2.75 -25.70 4.61
CA SER A 539 -3.67 -26.81 4.89
C SER A 539 -2.94 -27.97 5.55
N SER A 540 -3.68 -28.81 6.29
CA SER A 540 -3.10 -29.93 7.04
C SER A 540 -2.37 -30.92 6.13
N PHE A 541 -2.77 -31.10 4.85
CA PHE A 541 -2.08 -32.01 3.93
C PHE A 541 -0.63 -31.60 3.65
N GLN A 542 -0.37 -30.29 3.57
CA GLN A 542 0.99 -29.75 3.41
C GLN A 542 1.79 -29.97 4.70
N ALA A 543 1.15 -29.77 5.86
CA ALA A 543 1.74 -30.08 7.15
C ALA A 543 2.11 -31.56 7.28
N ALA A 544 1.26 -32.49 6.79
CA ALA A 544 1.62 -33.90 6.75
C ALA A 544 2.77 -34.18 5.81
N ALA A 545 2.78 -33.61 4.60
CA ALA A 545 3.88 -33.79 3.67
C ALA A 545 5.22 -33.38 4.33
N ALA A 546 5.24 -32.23 5.01
CA ALA A 546 6.39 -31.75 5.76
C ALA A 546 6.77 -32.67 6.94
N ALA A 547 5.82 -33.03 7.80
CA ALA A 547 6.08 -33.86 8.99
C ALA A 547 6.46 -35.31 8.64
N LEU A 548 5.91 -35.84 7.54
CA LEU A 548 6.31 -37.12 6.93
C LEU A 548 7.62 -37.02 6.14
N LYS A 549 8.18 -35.81 5.95
CA LYS A 549 9.35 -35.57 5.10
C LYS A 549 9.17 -36.20 3.72
N SER A 550 7.99 -36.03 3.13
CA SER A 550 7.58 -36.74 1.93
C SER A 550 7.03 -35.75 0.90
N GLN A 551 7.51 -35.85 -0.33
CA GLN A 551 6.94 -35.14 -1.46
C GLN A 551 5.78 -35.97 -2.02
N PHE A 552 4.55 -35.46 -1.97
CA PHE A 552 3.36 -36.21 -2.36
C PHE A 552 3.21 -36.43 -3.88
N THR A 553 4.03 -35.76 -4.69
CA THR A 553 4.19 -36.02 -6.12
C THR A 553 5.62 -36.44 -6.43
N ILE A 554 5.80 -37.60 -7.05
CA ILE A 554 7.09 -38.19 -7.38
C ILE A 554 7.10 -38.50 -8.88
N PRO A 555 8.07 -37.96 -9.66
CA PRO A 555 8.24 -38.29 -11.06
C PRO A 555 8.18 -39.80 -11.32
N GLU A 556 7.49 -40.19 -12.38
CA GLU A 556 7.34 -41.60 -12.82
C GLU A 556 6.61 -42.54 -11.83
N LYS A 557 6.19 -42.05 -10.65
CA LYS A 557 5.39 -42.82 -9.69
C LYS A 557 4.00 -42.24 -9.45
N VAL A 558 3.91 -40.97 -9.03
CA VAL A 558 2.64 -40.33 -8.70
C VAL A 558 2.70 -38.83 -8.99
N GLN A 559 1.78 -38.30 -9.78
CA GLN A 559 1.77 -36.89 -10.20
C GLN A 559 0.55 -36.12 -9.69
N SER A 560 -0.33 -36.79 -8.97
CA SER A 560 -1.59 -36.24 -8.50
C SER A 560 -1.73 -36.42 -7.00
N ILE A 561 -2.38 -35.45 -6.36
CA ILE A 561 -2.81 -35.52 -4.96
C ILE A 561 -4.33 -35.40 -4.95
N ILE A 562 -5.00 -36.33 -4.27
CA ILE A 562 -6.44 -36.29 -4.08
C ILE A 562 -6.72 -35.81 -2.66
N LEU A 563 -7.37 -34.65 -2.53
CA LEU A 563 -7.91 -34.16 -1.28
C LEU A 563 -9.37 -34.56 -1.21
N THR A 564 -9.74 -35.40 -0.25
CA THR A 564 -11.10 -35.92 -0.13
C THR A 564 -11.47 -36.15 1.34
N ARG A 565 -12.71 -36.61 1.58
CA ARG A 565 -13.18 -37.10 2.87
C ARG A 565 -13.95 -38.39 2.66
N GLY A 566 -14.08 -39.18 3.72
CA GLY A 566 -15.01 -40.32 3.71
C GLY A 566 -16.47 -39.89 3.84
N GLU A 567 -17.35 -40.79 3.42
CA GLU A 567 -18.79 -40.61 3.56
C GLU A 567 -19.22 -40.90 5.01
N GLY A 568 -19.29 -39.84 5.81
CA GLY A 568 -19.83 -39.89 7.17
C GLY A 568 -21.35 -39.65 7.17
N ARG A 569 -21.81 -38.73 8.03
CA ARG A 569 -23.23 -38.32 8.08
C ARG A 569 -23.66 -37.51 6.85
N THR A 570 -22.71 -36.84 6.21
CA THR A 570 -22.94 -36.06 5.00
C THR A 570 -22.54 -36.91 3.79
N PRO A 571 -23.49 -37.21 2.88
CA PRO A 571 -23.22 -38.05 1.74
C PRO A 571 -22.14 -37.45 0.84
N MET A 572 -21.41 -38.29 0.12
CA MET A 572 -20.51 -37.86 -0.96
C MET A 572 -21.27 -37.81 -2.28
N PRO A 573 -20.94 -36.88 -3.20
CA PRO A 573 -21.42 -36.97 -4.58
C PRO A 573 -21.12 -38.35 -5.18
N GLU A 574 -22.03 -38.89 -5.99
CA GLU A 574 -21.93 -40.25 -6.54
C GLU A 574 -20.58 -40.52 -7.24
N ARG A 575 -20.00 -39.51 -7.88
CA ARG A 575 -18.72 -39.61 -8.62
C ARG A 575 -17.47 -39.46 -7.75
N GLU A 576 -17.63 -39.06 -6.49
CA GLU A 576 -16.53 -38.76 -5.57
C GLU A 576 -16.42 -39.79 -4.44
N GLN A 577 -17.10 -40.93 -4.59
CA GLN A 577 -16.97 -42.09 -3.72
C GLN A 577 -15.50 -42.54 -3.61
N LEU A 578 -15.05 -42.93 -2.42
CA LEU A 578 -13.63 -43.14 -2.12
C LEU A 578 -13.00 -44.20 -3.04
N HIS A 579 -13.67 -45.33 -3.22
CA HIS A 579 -13.20 -46.39 -4.11
C HIS A 579 -13.07 -45.93 -5.58
N LEU A 580 -13.93 -45.02 -6.06
CA LEU A 580 -13.82 -44.48 -7.43
C LEU A 580 -12.57 -43.60 -7.59
N LEU A 581 -12.27 -42.78 -6.58
CA LEU A 581 -11.07 -41.94 -6.55
C LEU A 581 -9.78 -42.78 -6.42
N ALA A 582 -9.85 -43.87 -5.66
CA ALA A 582 -8.75 -44.78 -5.38
C ALA A 582 -8.20 -45.49 -6.63
N ARG A 583 -9.00 -45.64 -7.69
CA ARG A 583 -8.58 -46.24 -8.98
C ARG A 583 -7.35 -45.60 -9.60
N SER A 584 -7.14 -44.31 -9.33
CA SER A 584 -5.97 -43.57 -9.83
C SER A 584 -4.67 -43.94 -9.12
N GLN A 585 -4.76 -44.64 -7.98
CA GLN A 585 -3.67 -44.96 -7.07
C GLN A 585 -2.77 -43.75 -6.69
N SER A 586 -3.33 -42.54 -6.78
CA SER A 586 -2.65 -41.29 -6.49
C SER A 586 -2.60 -40.99 -4.99
N THR A 587 -1.58 -40.26 -4.52
CA THR A 587 -1.46 -39.92 -3.09
C THR A 587 -2.75 -39.27 -2.60
N MET A 588 -3.40 -39.90 -1.63
CA MET A 588 -4.72 -39.50 -1.15
C MET A 588 -4.61 -38.96 0.28
N CYS A 589 -5.10 -37.75 0.49
CA CYS A 589 -5.20 -37.10 1.80
C CYS A 589 -6.69 -37.04 2.18
N ILE A 590 -7.06 -37.80 3.21
CA ILE A 590 -8.45 -38.00 3.62
C ILE A 590 -8.70 -37.24 4.92
N PHE A 591 -9.57 -36.25 4.84
CA PHE A 591 -10.01 -35.39 5.93
C PHE A 591 -11.24 -35.96 6.62
N LEU A 592 -11.50 -35.56 7.87
CA LEU A 592 -12.77 -35.80 8.59
C LEU A 592 -13.18 -37.28 8.71
N SER A 593 -12.21 -38.21 8.61
CA SER A 593 -12.50 -39.64 8.43
C SER A 593 -12.07 -40.57 9.56
N ALA A 594 -11.47 -40.03 10.63
CA ALA A 594 -10.97 -40.84 11.74
C ALA A 594 -12.05 -41.76 12.35
N GLY A 595 -13.25 -41.22 12.57
CA GLY A 595 -14.38 -41.97 13.13
C GLY A 595 -14.97 -43.04 12.21
N ILE A 596 -14.57 -43.08 10.93
CA ILE A 596 -15.06 -44.02 9.90
C ILE A 596 -13.90 -44.79 9.24
N ALA A 597 -12.78 -44.97 9.95
CA ALA A 597 -11.58 -45.59 9.41
C ALA A 597 -11.78 -47.02 8.90
N GLU A 598 -12.71 -47.80 9.49
CA GLU A 598 -13.07 -49.14 9.01
C GLU A 598 -13.66 -49.10 7.60
N GLN A 599 -14.60 -48.20 7.33
CA GLN A 599 -15.18 -48.00 6.00
C GLN A 599 -14.15 -47.47 5.01
N VAL A 600 -13.32 -46.51 5.42
CA VAL A 600 -12.25 -45.97 4.56
C VAL A 600 -11.29 -47.08 4.15
N GLN A 601 -10.87 -47.93 5.09
CA GLN A 601 -10.02 -49.07 4.77
C GLN A 601 -10.71 -50.03 3.78
N GLU A 602 -11.97 -50.39 4.01
CA GLU A 602 -12.73 -51.28 3.13
C GLU A 602 -12.85 -50.73 1.70
N GLU A 603 -13.18 -49.46 1.53
CA GLU A 603 -13.31 -48.83 0.21
C GLU A 603 -11.97 -48.73 -0.52
N LEU A 604 -10.90 -48.36 0.17
CA LEU A 604 -9.58 -48.23 -0.45
C LEU A 604 -9.01 -49.60 -0.86
N LEU A 605 -9.24 -50.66 -0.07
CA LEU A 605 -8.79 -52.02 -0.39
C LEU A 605 -9.44 -52.62 -1.65
N GLN A 606 -10.48 -51.98 -2.20
CA GLN A 606 -11.06 -52.38 -3.48
C GLN A 606 -10.11 -52.09 -4.66
N GLU A 607 -9.24 -51.08 -4.54
CA GLU A 607 -8.42 -50.57 -5.65
C GLU A 607 -6.93 -50.39 -5.29
N TYR A 608 -6.59 -50.17 -4.02
CA TYR A 608 -5.20 -50.14 -3.52
C TYR A 608 -4.74 -51.51 -3.01
N PRO A 609 -3.46 -51.88 -3.24
CA PRO A 609 -2.83 -53.01 -2.56
C PRO A 609 -2.91 -52.92 -1.03
N GLU A 610 -3.06 -54.06 -0.36
CA GLU A 610 -3.04 -54.15 1.11
C GLU A 610 -1.77 -53.58 1.75
N THR A 611 -0.65 -53.65 1.03
CA THR A 611 0.67 -53.17 1.46
C THR A 611 0.90 -51.69 1.17
N THR A 612 -0.06 -50.98 0.56
CA THR A 612 0.11 -49.55 0.25
C THR A 612 0.41 -48.78 1.53
N PRO A 613 1.45 -47.92 1.53
CA PRO A 613 1.80 -47.14 2.71
C PRO A 613 0.65 -46.23 3.17
N VAL A 614 0.48 -46.16 4.50
CA VAL A 614 -0.47 -45.28 5.17
C VAL A 614 0.21 -44.54 6.31
N ALA A 615 -0.14 -43.26 6.46
CA ALA A 615 0.20 -42.45 7.61
C ALA A 615 -1.05 -41.81 8.21
N VAL A 616 -1.29 -42.08 9.49
CA VAL A 616 -2.35 -41.46 10.29
C VAL A 616 -1.72 -40.35 11.12
N CYS A 617 -2.04 -39.12 10.78
CA CYS A 617 -1.42 -37.91 11.33
C CYS A 617 -2.40 -37.18 12.25
N TYR A 618 -2.14 -37.22 13.55
CA TYR A 618 -2.92 -36.59 14.60
C TYR A 618 -2.28 -35.29 15.03
N HIS A 619 -3.06 -34.20 15.09
CA HIS A 619 -2.62 -32.93 15.68
C HIS A 619 -1.29 -32.42 15.08
N LEU A 620 -1.16 -32.52 13.76
CA LEU A 620 0.04 -32.05 13.05
C LEU A 620 0.37 -30.62 13.47
N THR A 621 1.62 -30.39 13.87
CA THR A 621 2.19 -29.10 14.32
C THR A 621 1.72 -28.63 15.70
N TRP A 622 0.82 -29.37 16.36
CA TRP A 622 0.48 -29.09 17.76
C TRP A 622 1.53 -29.70 18.69
N LYS A 623 1.54 -29.25 19.95
CA LYS A 623 2.48 -29.76 20.97
C LYS A 623 2.36 -31.26 21.23
N ASP A 624 1.18 -31.84 20.96
CA ASP A 624 0.88 -33.26 21.14
C ASP A 624 0.78 -34.03 19.81
N GLU A 625 1.45 -33.55 18.76
CA GLU A 625 1.53 -34.22 17.46
C GLU A 625 1.90 -35.70 17.59
N ARG A 626 1.18 -36.55 16.85
CA ARG A 626 1.51 -37.99 16.73
C ARG A 626 1.31 -38.46 15.29
N ILE A 627 2.28 -39.20 14.79
CA ILE A 627 2.23 -39.79 13.44
C ILE A 627 2.41 -41.29 13.54
N TYR A 628 1.42 -42.02 13.04
CA TYR A 628 1.42 -43.48 13.01
C TYR A 628 1.53 -43.96 11.57
N ARG A 629 2.56 -44.76 11.29
CA ARG A 629 2.81 -45.33 9.97
C ARG A 629 2.41 -46.80 9.95
N GLY A 630 1.94 -47.27 8.81
CA GLY A 630 1.64 -48.67 8.57
C GLY A 630 1.27 -48.94 7.12
N GLU A 631 0.60 -50.07 6.91
CA GLU A 631 0.07 -50.48 5.62
C GLU A 631 -1.45 -50.33 5.62
N LEU A 632 -2.06 -50.25 4.44
CA LEU A 632 -3.50 -50.02 4.29
C LEU A 632 -4.36 -51.05 5.03
N LYS A 633 -3.94 -52.32 5.06
CA LYS A 633 -4.64 -53.37 5.82
C LYS A 633 -4.74 -53.13 7.33
N ASP A 634 -3.87 -52.27 7.87
CA ASP A 634 -3.75 -51.97 9.31
C ASP A 634 -4.36 -50.60 9.69
N LEU A 635 -4.90 -49.83 8.75
CA LEU A 635 -5.40 -48.46 8.97
C LEU A 635 -6.41 -48.38 10.14
N ALA A 636 -7.48 -49.18 10.10
CA ALA A 636 -8.53 -49.17 11.10
C ALA A 636 -8.00 -49.58 12.49
N LYS A 637 -7.06 -50.53 12.52
CA LYS A 637 -6.39 -50.97 13.74
C LYS A 637 -5.56 -49.83 14.35
N ILE A 638 -4.76 -49.15 13.54
CA ILE A 638 -3.93 -48.01 13.97
C ILE A 638 -4.79 -46.91 14.61
N VAL A 639 -5.90 -46.55 13.97
CA VAL A 639 -6.83 -45.52 14.47
C VAL A 639 -7.44 -45.93 15.82
N LYS A 640 -7.92 -47.17 15.92
CA LYS A 640 -8.60 -47.69 17.11
C LYS A 640 -7.69 -47.87 18.31
N GLU A 641 -6.50 -48.45 18.12
CA GLU A 641 -5.54 -48.70 19.21
C GLU A 641 -4.99 -47.40 19.82
N ASN A 642 -4.96 -46.31 19.04
CA ASN A 642 -4.46 -45.01 19.47
C ASN A 642 -5.57 -44.02 19.89
N ASN A 643 -6.84 -44.45 19.90
CA ASN A 643 -8.00 -43.63 20.27
C ASN A 643 -8.12 -42.32 19.47
N LEU A 644 -7.82 -42.37 18.17
CA LEU A 644 -7.83 -41.20 17.30
C LEU A 644 -9.25 -40.91 16.85
N THR A 645 -9.88 -39.89 17.43
CA THR A 645 -11.32 -39.61 17.23
C THR A 645 -11.59 -38.31 16.47
N LEU A 646 -10.74 -37.29 16.63
CA LEU A 646 -10.88 -35.97 16.00
C LEU A 646 -9.53 -35.49 15.47
N THR A 647 -9.55 -34.46 14.60
CA THR A 647 -8.34 -33.73 14.15
C THR A 647 -7.21 -34.66 13.66
N THR A 648 -7.61 -35.67 12.90
CA THR A 648 -6.72 -36.68 12.33
C THR A 648 -6.88 -36.68 10.82
N MET A 649 -5.75 -36.65 10.12
CA MET A 649 -5.71 -36.79 8.66
C MET A 649 -5.05 -38.11 8.30
N ILE A 650 -5.63 -38.80 7.32
CA ILE A 650 -5.09 -40.06 6.81
C ILE A 650 -4.44 -39.76 5.46
N VAL A 651 -3.18 -40.16 5.29
CA VAL A 651 -2.47 -40.10 4.02
C VAL A 651 -2.24 -41.53 3.53
N VAL A 652 -2.57 -41.81 2.28
CA VAL A 652 -2.43 -43.12 1.65
C VAL A 652 -1.69 -42.98 0.33
N GLY A 653 -0.67 -43.81 0.09
CA GLY A 653 -0.03 -43.93 -1.22
C GLY A 653 1.48 -44.10 -1.17
N GLU A 654 2.03 -44.46 -2.33
CA GLU A 654 3.46 -44.77 -2.57
C GLU A 654 4.41 -43.57 -2.37
N ALA A 655 3.88 -42.35 -2.20
CA ALA A 655 4.70 -41.17 -1.93
C ALA A 655 5.27 -41.14 -0.50
N ILE A 656 4.63 -41.85 0.43
CA ILE A 656 5.04 -41.86 1.84
C ILE A 656 6.40 -42.56 1.95
N ASP A 657 7.38 -41.85 2.52
CA ASP A 657 8.74 -42.34 2.77
C ASP A 657 9.54 -42.80 1.53
N ASN A 658 9.07 -42.50 0.31
CA ASN A 658 9.79 -42.85 -0.91
C ASN A 658 11.03 -41.96 -1.10
N ARG A 659 12.17 -42.59 -1.41
CA ARG A 659 13.50 -41.96 -1.62
C ARG A 659 14.17 -42.39 -2.93
N GLU A 660 13.48 -43.14 -3.76
CA GLU A 660 14.00 -43.72 -5.00
C GLU A 660 13.41 -42.99 -6.22
N GLY A 661 14.21 -42.84 -7.29
CA GLY A 661 13.79 -42.13 -8.51
C GLY A 661 14.02 -40.62 -8.45
N LEU A 662 15.29 -40.19 -8.55
CA LEU A 662 15.65 -38.77 -8.53
C LEU A 662 15.05 -38.02 -9.73
N SER A 663 14.45 -36.86 -9.46
CA SER A 663 13.99 -35.95 -10.51
C SER A 663 15.15 -35.51 -11.40
N ARG A 664 14.90 -35.43 -12.71
CA ARG A 664 15.87 -34.88 -13.67
C ARG A 664 15.95 -33.35 -13.64
N LEU A 665 15.07 -32.65 -12.89
CA LEU A 665 15.02 -31.18 -12.83
C LEU A 665 16.37 -30.54 -12.49
N TYR A 666 17.15 -31.17 -11.61
CA TYR A 666 18.48 -30.70 -11.22
C TYR A 666 19.63 -31.54 -11.80
N ALA A 667 19.34 -32.49 -12.68
CA ALA A 667 20.38 -33.29 -13.32
C ALA A 667 21.26 -32.37 -14.19
N HIS A 668 22.58 -32.54 -14.10
CA HIS A 668 23.55 -31.71 -14.83
C HIS A 668 23.35 -31.74 -16.36
N GLU A 669 22.80 -32.84 -16.89
CA GLU A 669 22.51 -33.04 -18.30
C GLU A 669 21.20 -32.36 -18.76
N PHE A 670 20.37 -31.90 -17.82
CA PHE A 670 19.06 -31.31 -18.10
C PHE A 670 19.19 -29.81 -18.34
N LYS A 671 19.29 -29.44 -19.61
CA LYS A 671 19.43 -28.05 -20.06
C LYS A 671 18.09 -27.33 -20.07
N HIS A 672 18.07 -26.09 -19.61
CA HIS A 672 16.91 -25.19 -19.67
C HIS A 672 17.35 -23.73 -19.82
N LEU A 673 16.40 -22.79 -19.86
CA LEU A 673 16.65 -21.37 -20.15
C LEU A 673 17.78 -20.75 -19.31
N PHE A 674 17.95 -21.21 -18.07
CA PHE A 674 18.92 -20.71 -17.10
C PHE A 674 20.13 -21.66 -16.87
N ARG A 675 20.20 -22.79 -17.59
CA ARG A 675 21.30 -23.77 -17.49
C ARG A 675 21.57 -24.37 -18.87
N LYS A 676 22.61 -23.87 -19.54
CA LYS A 676 22.99 -24.26 -20.91
C LYS A 676 23.86 -25.50 -21.00
#